data_AF-A0A1F9PKL6-F1
#
_entry.id   AF-A0A1F9PKL6-F1
#
_cell.length_a   1.000
_cell.length_b   1.000
_cell.length_c   1.000
_cell.angle_alpha   90.00
_cell.angle_beta   90.00
_cell.angle_gamma   90.00
#
_symmetry.space_group_name_H-M   'P 1'
#
loop_
_entity.id
_entity.type
_entity.pdbx_description
1 polymer ?
#
loop_
_entity_poly.entity_id
_entity_poly.type
_entity_poly.pdbx_seq_one_letter_code
_entity_poly.pdbx_strand_id
1 'polypeptide(L)'
;MRTSSLDLFFKPASVAVIGASEKDQTIGQALVRNLLRDGFPGKVYPVNRKYQEIQGLPAYPLVTEVKEPIDLAVIAIPIRDVPEAMRECGQAGIGAAIIISAGGKEVGLRGKEIEAAIKAEAQKAGIRYLGPNCLGILCPSSKLHASFAPHSAQPGNLAFISQSGALCSSILGWAIPKKIGFSHFISLGSMADVDFGDLIDYLGNEEKAKSIVIYMENLTQHRKFMSAARSVSRIKPIIVIKAGRSRAGAQAAASHTGAMAGADRAYNAAFRRAGIIRVDTIGQLFDCAEGLGKMKRPTGGNLGIISNAGGPGVMAVDALGRWHLEPATLSAETLEQLDEFLPPYWSRGNPIDILGDAPPERYLWAAQVAMAAPELSGLVIILSPQALTDPTGVAQALVPEIQGKGRPVFAVWMGGDDVEEGRQILNAAGIPPFETPEQAVDTFMEMYVYSRHLELLQDTPPRLTQELSVNTRQARTFLAQCLARQGGVLTELESKAILSAYGIPVNPTVAASSAADAAAVAQVMGFPVALKINSPDVSHKSEVDGMRFNLHDEREVMAAYEEILATVKAAKPEANLLGVTVQTQEEKAFCELIVGSKRDPDFGPLILFGAGGVFTEVLEDSAVDLPPLNLLLARRLIDKTRVSRVLKGYRTLPPSNLNQLAEILVRISQLVTDFPEIVELDVNPLLAGQGGFVAVDARLIVEPTEVPAPRHLIIAPYPNQYESDWMLRDGTPVLLRPMKPEDEPLVSDFLGKCSEETIFFRYFKLIKNWTHEMLIRFTQNDYDRELGLMAIGQPPGPEVMMGVSRMVMAADRSMAEFAVIVADPWQGKGLGPKLLERLIDIAREQGVRLLQGDVLAQNQPMLEMVKRLGFSLRKDTEGGTYRVEMALQGADPGRASAGEAASD
;
A
#
# COMPACT_ATOMS: atom_id res chain seq x y z
N MET A 1 11.22 19.32 12.90
CA MET A 1 10.64 18.06 13.44
C MET A 1 9.73 18.29 14.66
N ARG A 2 8.41 18.46 14.44
CA ARG A 2 7.40 17.96 15.39
C ARG A 2 7.01 16.55 14.95
N THR A 3 7.93 15.63 15.12
CA THR A 3 7.70 14.18 15.24
C THR A 3 7.24 13.82 16.68
N SER A 4 6.72 14.80 17.43
CA SER A 4 6.78 14.84 18.91
C SER A 4 5.53 14.35 19.67
N SER A 5 4.46 13.85 19.01
CA SER A 5 3.25 13.42 19.76
C SER A 5 3.23 11.93 20.12
N LEU A 6 3.78 11.05 19.27
CA LEU A 6 3.76 9.61 19.51
C LEU A 6 4.90 9.12 20.40
N ASP A 7 6.00 9.86 20.50
CA ASP A 7 7.10 9.55 21.44
C ASP A 7 6.61 9.51 22.90
N LEU A 8 5.58 10.29 23.24
CA LEU A 8 4.95 10.25 24.56
C LEU A 8 4.35 8.88 24.89
N PHE A 9 3.97 8.07 23.90
CA PHE A 9 3.50 6.70 24.13
C PHE A 9 4.67 5.73 24.31
N PHE A 10 5.72 5.84 23.51
CA PHE A 10 6.73 4.78 23.37
C PHE A 10 8.05 5.06 24.13
N LYS A 11 8.31 6.33 24.45
CA LYS A 11 9.48 6.80 25.21
C LYS A 11 9.10 7.74 26.37
N PRO A 12 8.05 7.44 27.17
CA PRO A 12 7.70 8.29 28.31
C PRO A 12 8.79 8.24 29.39
N ALA A 13 9.06 9.37 30.03
CA ALA A 13 9.84 9.46 31.27
C ALA A 13 8.95 9.26 32.51
N SER A 14 7.64 9.45 32.39
CA SER A 14 6.67 9.25 33.47
C SER A 14 5.32 8.73 32.97
N VAL A 15 4.70 7.85 33.77
CA VAL A 15 3.41 7.20 33.46
C VAL A 15 2.46 7.32 34.64
N ALA A 16 1.29 7.90 34.43
CA ALA A 16 0.19 7.88 35.40
C ALA A 16 -0.78 6.74 35.08
N VAL A 17 -1.16 5.93 36.09
CA VAL A 17 -2.11 4.83 35.93
C VAL A 17 -3.43 5.19 36.61
N ILE A 18 -4.40 5.65 35.82
CA ILE A 18 -5.73 6.08 36.28
C ILE A 18 -6.63 4.85 36.39
N GLY A 19 -7.06 4.55 37.62
CA GLY A 19 -7.75 3.30 37.94
C GLY A 19 -6.82 2.22 38.52
N ALA A 20 -5.59 2.58 38.89
CA ALA A 20 -4.69 1.73 39.67
C ALA A 20 -5.39 1.20 40.94
N SER A 21 -5.03 0.01 41.41
CA SER A 21 -5.71 -0.63 42.55
C SER A 21 -4.78 -1.61 43.26
N GLU A 22 -4.95 -1.76 44.58
CA GLU A 22 -4.32 -2.85 45.36
C GLU A 22 -5.11 -4.15 45.31
N LYS A 23 -6.37 -4.10 44.89
CA LYS A 23 -7.20 -5.30 44.77
C LYS A 23 -6.64 -6.23 43.70
N ASP A 24 -6.32 -7.45 44.10
CA ASP A 24 -5.92 -8.52 43.20
C ASP A 24 -6.95 -8.75 42.09
N GLN A 25 -6.44 -9.20 40.93
CA GLN A 25 -7.23 -9.52 39.74
C GLN A 25 -7.97 -8.31 39.14
N THR A 26 -7.49 -7.09 39.37
CA THR A 26 -7.96 -5.89 38.67
C THR A 26 -6.97 -5.48 37.57
N ILE A 27 -7.49 -4.91 36.47
CA ILE A 27 -6.68 -4.42 35.36
C ILE A 27 -5.68 -3.35 35.83
N GLY A 28 -6.16 -2.40 36.65
CA GLY A 28 -5.32 -1.35 37.23
C GLY A 28 -4.15 -1.87 38.05
N GLN A 29 -4.36 -2.92 38.84
CA GLN A 29 -3.28 -3.60 39.57
C GLN A 29 -2.27 -4.24 38.61
N ALA A 30 -2.76 -4.97 37.59
CA ALA A 30 -1.90 -5.62 36.61
C ALA A 30 -1.00 -4.63 35.86
N LEU A 31 -1.53 -3.45 35.50
CA LEU A 31 -0.77 -2.39 34.84
C LEU A 31 0.40 -1.87 35.68
N VAL A 32 0.14 -1.48 36.94
CA VAL A 32 1.19 -1.01 37.85
C VAL A 32 2.22 -2.10 38.10
N ARG A 33 1.75 -3.33 38.37
CA ARG A 33 2.62 -4.49 38.58
C ARG A 33 3.53 -4.76 37.37
N ASN A 34 2.99 -4.71 36.15
CA ASN A 34 3.75 -5.01 34.94
C ASN A 34 4.84 -3.96 34.66
N LEU A 35 4.53 -2.66 34.86
CA LEU A 35 5.51 -1.58 34.75
C LEU A 35 6.69 -1.77 35.74
N LEU A 36 6.38 -2.14 36.99
CA LEU A 36 7.39 -2.38 38.02
C LEU A 36 8.18 -3.67 37.79
N ARG A 37 7.49 -4.77 37.47
CA ARG A 37 8.10 -6.10 37.25
C ARG A 37 9.11 -6.06 36.10
N ASP A 38 8.78 -5.39 35.01
CA ASP A 38 9.65 -5.34 33.82
C ASP A 38 10.74 -4.26 33.96
N GLY A 39 10.70 -3.45 35.03
CA GLY A 39 11.74 -2.51 35.40
C GLY A 39 11.73 -1.23 34.56
N PHE A 40 10.54 -0.65 34.34
CA PHE A 40 10.40 0.63 33.67
C PHE A 40 11.28 1.69 34.36
N PRO A 41 12.20 2.35 33.62
CA PRO A 41 13.17 3.26 34.23
C PRO A 41 12.58 4.62 34.62
N GLY A 42 11.40 4.97 34.08
CA GLY A 42 10.70 6.21 34.39
C GLY A 42 9.88 6.14 35.67
N LYS A 43 9.22 7.26 36.01
CA LYS A 43 8.38 7.36 37.21
C LYS A 43 6.98 6.81 36.95
N VAL A 44 6.42 6.09 37.94
CA VAL A 44 5.06 5.55 37.87
C VAL A 44 4.21 6.21 38.95
N TYR A 45 3.07 6.78 38.55
CA TYR A 45 2.13 7.48 39.44
C TYR A 45 0.78 6.76 39.46
N PRO A 46 0.49 5.93 40.48
CA PRO A 46 -0.83 5.35 40.66
C PRO A 46 -1.87 6.43 40.99
N VAL A 47 -3.00 6.45 40.27
CA VAL A 47 -4.10 7.39 40.52
C VAL A 47 -5.37 6.63 40.92
N ASN A 48 -5.79 6.82 42.16
CA ASN A 48 -6.99 6.22 42.75
C ASN A 48 -7.52 7.05 43.95
N ARG A 49 -8.83 7.33 43.98
CA ARG A 49 -9.48 8.10 45.06
C ARG A 49 -9.51 7.42 46.44
N LYS A 50 -9.27 6.11 46.53
CA LYS A 50 -9.45 5.31 47.76
C LYS A 50 -8.15 4.95 48.47
N TYR A 51 -7.06 4.78 47.74
CA TYR A 51 -5.80 4.27 48.27
C TYR A 51 -4.78 5.40 48.36
N GLN A 52 -4.01 5.43 49.45
CA GLN A 52 -2.88 6.37 49.61
C GLN A 52 -1.55 5.78 49.11
N GLU A 53 -1.48 4.46 48.97
CA GLU A 53 -0.32 3.72 48.48
C GLU A 53 -0.81 2.54 47.64
N ILE A 54 -0.14 2.27 46.50
CA ILE A 54 -0.41 1.14 45.61
C ILE A 54 0.92 0.51 45.17
N GLN A 55 1.12 -0.79 45.42
CA GLN A 55 2.31 -1.56 45.07
C GLN A 55 3.63 -0.91 45.55
N GLY A 56 3.60 -0.30 46.74
CA GLY A 56 4.76 0.38 47.33
C GLY A 56 4.98 1.81 46.82
N LEU A 57 4.09 2.36 46.00
CA LEU A 57 4.18 3.71 45.44
C LEU A 57 3.11 4.64 46.03
N PRO A 58 3.42 5.92 46.29
CA PRO A 58 2.42 6.91 46.68
C PRO A 58 1.32 7.05 45.63
N ALA A 59 0.06 6.92 46.05
CA ALA A 59 -1.10 7.03 45.18
C ALA A 59 -1.80 8.37 45.34
N TYR A 60 -2.30 8.91 44.23
CA TYR A 60 -2.92 10.23 44.16
C TYR A 60 -4.42 10.12 43.87
N PRO A 61 -5.30 10.90 44.53
CA PRO A 61 -6.74 10.88 44.26
C PRO A 61 -7.10 11.27 42.82
N LEU A 62 -6.41 12.28 42.28
CA LEU A 62 -6.60 12.84 40.94
C LEU A 62 -5.25 13.02 40.26
N VAL A 63 -5.23 12.96 38.92
CA VAL A 63 -3.99 13.13 38.15
C VAL A 63 -3.42 14.55 38.28
N THR A 64 -4.28 15.56 38.48
CA THR A 64 -3.90 16.96 38.70
C THR A 64 -3.19 17.22 40.03
N GLU A 65 -3.23 16.27 40.98
CA GLU A 65 -2.52 16.40 42.26
C GLU A 65 -1.05 15.96 42.17
N VAL A 66 -0.66 15.31 41.07
CA VAL A 66 0.74 14.97 40.81
C VAL A 66 1.48 16.26 40.43
N LYS A 67 2.42 16.70 41.28
CA LYS A 67 3.18 17.95 41.09
C LYS A 67 4.38 17.81 40.15
N GLU A 68 4.48 16.70 39.44
CA GLU A 68 5.57 16.36 38.54
C GLU A 68 5.03 16.17 37.13
N PRO A 69 5.82 16.45 36.08
CA PRO A 69 5.36 16.29 34.70
C PRO A 69 5.03 14.82 34.40
N ILE A 70 3.87 14.62 33.76
CA ILE A 70 3.39 13.30 33.31
C ILE A 70 3.36 13.28 31.78
N ASP A 71 4.10 12.35 31.18
CA ASP A 71 4.13 12.20 29.71
C ASP A 71 2.94 11.37 29.20
N LEU A 72 2.59 10.29 29.92
CA LEU A 72 1.60 9.30 29.48
C LEU A 72 0.59 8.97 30.59
N ALA A 73 -0.70 9.04 30.27
CA ALA A 73 -1.77 8.48 31.10
C ALA A 73 -2.22 7.10 30.58
N VAL A 74 -2.34 6.11 31.46
CA VAL A 74 -2.97 4.81 31.16
C VAL A 74 -4.28 4.72 31.95
N ILE A 75 -5.40 4.70 31.23
CA ILE A 75 -6.74 4.85 31.80
C ILE A 75 -7.46 3.50 31.79
N ALA A 76 -7.76 3.00 32.99
CA ALA A 76 -8.40 1.70 33.25
C ALA A 76 -9.61 1.83 34.21
N ILE A 77 -10.43 2.85 34.00
CA ILE A 77 -11.69 3.12 34.74
C ILE A 77 -12.92 2.82 33.85
N PRO A 78 -14.17 2.74 34.36
CA PRO A 78 -15.34 2.55 33.50
C PRO A 78 -15.40 3.58 32.36
N ILE A 79 -15.68 3.14 31.13
CA ILE A 79 -15.53 3.99 29.93
C ILE A 79 -16.39 5.27 29.96
N ARG A 80 -17.53 5.23 30.65
CA ARG A 80 -18.42 6.39 30.85
C ARG A 80 -17.77 7.55 31.61
N ASP A 81 -16.75 7.24 32.43
CA ASP A 81 -16.05 8.20 33.28
C ASP A 81 -14.75 8.70 32.59
N VAL A 82 -14.37 8.11 31.45
CA VAL A 82 -13.15 8.47 30.70
C VAL A 82 -13.18 9.90 30.15
N PRO A 83 -14.30 10.47 29.65
CA PRO A 83 -14.33 11.87 29.23
C PRO A 83 -13.92 12.85 30.35
N GLU A 84 -14.29 12.56 31.60
CA GLU A 84 -13.87 13.37 32.76
C GLU A 84 -12.37 13.19 33.03
N ALA A 85 -11.87 11.96 33.03
CA ALA A 85 -10.44 11.71 33.18
C ALA A 85 -9.60 12.38 32.07
N MET A 86 -10.07 12.41 30.82
CA MET A 86 -9.39 13.10 29.72
C MET A 86 -9.33 14.62 29.95
N ARG A 87 -10.38 15.21 30.53
CA ARG A 87 -10.40 16.62 30.94
C ARG A 87 -9.35 16.89 32.03
N GLU A 88 -9.28 16.03 33.05
CA GLU A 88 -8.28 16.13 34.12
C GLU A 88 -6.84 15.97 33.57
N CYS A 89 -6.61 15.02 32.66
CA CYS A 89 -5.33 14.88 31.96
C CYS A 89 -4.94 16.17 31.22
N GLY A 90 -5.89 16.82 30.56
CA GLY A 90 -5.67 18.09 29.88
C GLY A 90 -5.27 19.22 30.83
N GLN A 91 -5.90 19.28 32.02
CA GLN A 91 -5.56 20.24 33.07
C GLN A 91 -4.16 19.97 33.65
N ALA A 92 -3.75 18.71 33.73
CA ALA A 92 -2.41 18.29 34.15
C ALA A 92 -1.34 18.45 33.04
N GLY A 93 -1.71 18.91 31.84
CA GLY A 93 -0.78 19.12 30.74
C GLY A 93 -0.28 17.84 30.06
N ILE A 94 -0.97 16.72 30.24
CA ILE A 94 -0.60 15.42 29.65
C ILE A 94 -0.94 15.44 28.15
N GLY A 95 0.00 15.04 27.30
CA GLY A 95 -0.18 15.04 25.84
C GLY A 95 -0.66 13.72 25.22
N ALA A 96 -0.57 12.60 25.97
CA ALA A 96 -0.88 11.26 25.48
C ALA A 96 -1.65 10.40 26.48
N ALA A 97 -2.61 9.59 25.98
CA ALA A 97 -3.37 8.65 26.80
C ALA A 97 -3.60 7.28 26.15
N ILE A 98 -3.46 6.20 26.91
CA ILE A 98 -3.86 4.84 26.51
C ILE A 98 -5.16 4.50 27.25
N ILE A 99 -6.23 4.25 26.51
CA ILE A 99 -7.55 3.93 27.09
C ILE A 99 -7.78 2.44 26.98
N ILE A 100 -7.64 1.73 28.10
CA ILE A 100 -7.81 0.28 28.19
C ILE A 100 -9.29 -0.11 28.17
N SER A 101 -10.14 0.75 28.70
CA SER A 101 -11.55 0.48 28.98
C SER A 101 -12.36 0.11 27.75
N ALA A 102 -13.12 -0.98 27.84
CA ALA A 102 -14.15 -1.37 26.87
C ALA A 102 -15.52 -0.75 27.18
N GLY A 103 -16.48 -0.92 26.26
CA GLY A 103 -17.82 -0.34 26.29
C GLY A 103 -18.00 0.84 25.31
N GLY A 104 -17.16 0.93 24.29
CA GLY A 104 -17.19 1.93 23.23
C GLY A 104 -18.12 1.52 22.08
N LYS A 105 -17.76 1.87 20.84
CA LYS A 105 -18.62 1.65 19.65
C LYS A 105 -19.06 0.20 19.44
N GLU A 106 -18.33 -0.77 19.99
CA GLU A 106 -18.62 -2.20 19.93
C GLU A 106 -19.92 -2.60 20.64
N VAL A 107 -20.43 -1.78 21.57
CA VAL A 107 -21.74 -2.01 22.23
C VAL A 107 -22.90 -1.23 21.59
N GLY A 108 -22.70 -0.64 20.41
CA GLY A 108 -23.73 0.06 19.64
C GLY A 108 -23.78 1.57 19.87
N LEU A 109 -24.97 2.17 19.72
CA LEU A 109 -25.16 3.64 19.67
C LEU A 109 -24.67 4.36 20.92
N ARG A 110 -25.03 3.87 22.12
CA ARG A 110 -24.61 4.48 23.39
C ARG A 110 -23.09 4.51 23.55
N GLY A 111 -22.41 3.46 23.09
CA GLY A 111 -20.95 3.40 23.13
C GLY A 111 -20.29 4.34 22.10
N LYS A 112 -20.89 4.51 20.92
CA LYS A 112 -20.46 5.52 19.93
C LYS A 112 -20.56 6.94 20.49
N GLU A 113 -21.60 7.26 21.25
CA GLU A 113 -21.75 8.56 21.92
C GLU A 113 -20.64 8.80 22.96
N ILE A 114 -20.27 7.77 23.72
CA ILE A 114 -19.17 7.86 24.69
C ILE A 114 -17.84 8.09 23.96
N GLU A 115 -17.53 7.34 22.90
CA GLU A 115 -16.32 7.56 22.10
C GLU A 115 -16.27 8.97 21.49
N ALA A 116 -17.41 9.49 21.03
CA ALA A 116 -17.50 10.87 20.54
C ALA A 116 -17.20 11.90 21.64
N ALA A 117 -17.68 11.67 22.87
CA ALA A 117 -17.37 12.53 24.01
C ALA A 117 -15.88 12.46 24.41
N ILE A 118 -15.28 11.27 24.41
CA ILE A 118 -13.82 11.09 24.62
C ILE A 118 -13.04 11.89 23.58
N LYS A 119 -13.38 11.72 22.30
CA LYS A 119 -12.73 12.44 21.20
C LYS A 119 -12.86 13.96 21.34
N ALA A 120 -14.03 14.46 21.72
CA ALA A 120 -14.25 15.89 21.91
C ALA A 120 -13.38 16.47 23.03
N GLU A 121 -13.25 15.78 24.17
CA GLU A 121 -12.40 16.24 25.27
C GLU A 121 -10.91 16.13 24.92
N ALA A 122 -10.50 15.05 24.24
CA ALA A 122 -9.14 14.88 23.74
C ALA A 122 -8.74 16.04 22.80
N GLN A 123 -9.61 16.40 21.85
CA GLN A 123 -9.36 17.50 20.91
C GLN A 123 -9.26 18.86 21.60
N LYS A 124 -10.12 19.15 22.59
CA LYS A 124 -10.05 20.40 23.37
C LYS A 124 -8.74 20.52 24.15
N ALA A 125 -8.26 19.40 24.69
CA ALA A 125 -7.04 19.35 25.49
C ALA A 125 -5.75 19.17 24.65
N GLY A 126 -5.87 18.90 23.35
CA GLY A 126 -4.72 18.57 22.49
C GLY A 126 -4.09 17.21 22.77
N ILE A 127 -4.85 16.28 23.37
CA ILE A 127 -4.38 14.95 23.75
C ILE A 127 -4.55 13.99 22.57
N ARG A 128 -3.49 13.25 22.23
CA ARG A 128 -3.60 12.06 21.36
C ARG A 128 -3.88 10.83 22.22
N TYR A 129 -4.66 9.87 21.73
CA TYR A 129 -4.95 8.67 22.48
C TYR A 129 -5.00 7.37 21.64
N LEU A 130 -4.64 6.27 22.30
CA LEU A 130 -4.67 4.91 21.76
C LEU A 130 -5.79 4.11 22.46
N GLY A 131 -6.52 3.31 21.69
CA GLY A 131 -7.76 2.65 22.15
C GLY A 131 -9.02 3.41 21.67
N PRO A 132 -10.14 3.36 22.42
CA PRO A 132 -10.36 2.57 23.64
C PRO A 132 -10.38 1.04 23.36
N ASN A 133 -10.73 0.24 24.37
CA ASN A 133 -10.89 -1.22 24.26
C ASN A 133 -9.62 -1.91 23.72
N CYS A 134 -8.47 -1.60 24.31
CA CYS A 134 -7.18 -2.17 23.90
C CYS A 134 -6.48 -2.89 25.06
N LEU A 135 -5.50 -3.74 24.73
CA LEU A 135 -4.64 -4.39 25.72
C LEU A 135 -3.62 -3.41 26.35
N GLY A 136 -3.25 -2.36 25.61
CA GLY A 136 -2.13 -1.47 25.91
C GLY A 136 -0.93 -1.70 24.99
N ILE A 137 0.26 -1.30 25.45
CA ILE A 137 1.50 -1.38 24.66
C ILE A 137 2.67 -1.99 25.46
N LEU A 138 3.61 -2.58 24.74
CA LEU A 138 4.91 -2.99 25.26
C LEU A 138 6.04 -2.48 24.35
N CYS A 139 7.10 -1.94 24.95
CA CYS A 139 8.35 -1.60 24.28
C CYS A 139 9.50 -2.27 25.06
N PRO A 140 9.86 -3.53 24.72
CA PRO A 140 10.81 -4.32 25.49
C PRO A 140 12.17 -3.66 25.70
N SER A 141 12.67 -2.96 24.68
CA SER A 141 13.97 -2.27 24.75
C SER A 141 14.01 -1.11 25.76
N SER A 142 12.89 -0.43 25.98
CA SER A 142 12.76 0.64 26.99
C SER A 142 12.15 0.13 28.30
N LYS A 143 11.90 -1.18 28.41
CA LYS A 143 11.25 -1.81 29.57
C LYS A 143 9.88 -1.22 29.91
N LEU A 144 9.21 -0.62 28.93
CA LEU A 144 7.86 -0.09 29.08
C LEU A 144 6.86 -1.23 28.87
N HIS A 145 6.10 -1.56 29.91
CA HIS A 145 5.00 -2.52 29.84
C HIS A 145 3.70 -1.86 30.33
N ALA A 146 3.14 -0.96 29.52
CA ALA A 146 1.87 -0.27 29.78
C ALA A 146 0.69 -1.09 29.23
N SER A 147 0.56 -2.35 29.69
CA SER A 147 -0.46 -3.29 29.25
C SER A 147 -0.85 -4.25 30.38
N PHE A 148 -2.02 -4.88 30.30
CA PHE A 148 -2.42 -5.94 31.23
C PHE A 148 -2.15 -7.36 30.70
N ALA A 149 -1.24 -7.50 29.74
CA ALA A 149 -0.80 -8.80 29.24
C ALA A 149 -0.14 -9.64 30.36
N PRO A 150 -0.32 -10.97 30.36
CA PRO A 150 0.24 -11.85 31.39
C PRO A 150 1.77 -11.98 31.29
N HIS A 151 2.30 -11.94 30.07
CA HIS A 151 3.72 -12.15 29.78
C HIS A 151 4.36 -10.89 29.19
N SER A 152 5.65 -10.71 29.46
CA SER A 152 6.47 -9.71 28.77
C SER A 152 6.91 -10.23 27.39
N ALA A 153 7.48 -9.34 26.59
CA ALA A 153 8.09 -9.65 25.30
C ALA A 153 9.61 -9.53 25.37
N GLN A 154 10.33 -10.40 24.66
CA GLN A 154 11.78 -10.26 24.51
C GLN A 154 12.10 -9.09 23.58
N PRO A 155 13.21 -8.35 23.79
CA PRO A 155 13.69 -7.37 22.83
C PRO A 155 14.00 -8.00 21.47
N GLY A 156 13.56 -7.34 20.40
CA GLY A 156 13.87 -7.73 19.03
C GLY A 156 13.62 -6.60 18.05
N ASN A 157 13.47 -6.94 16.77
CA ASN A 157 13.39 -5.98 15.67
C ASN A 157 12.01 -5.92 15.00
N LEU A 158 11.05 -6.73 15.44
CA LEU A 158 9.70 -6.80 14.87
C LEU A 158 8.75 -5.85 15.60
N ALA A 159 8.05 -4.99 14.88
CA ALA A 159 6.97 -4.18 15.44
C ALA A 159 5.63 -4.85 15.15
N PHE A 160 4.87 -5.20 16.19
CA PHE A 160 3.57 -5.84 16.05
C PHE A 160 2.43 -4.87 16.40
N ILE A 161 1.43 -4.78 15.52
CA ILE A 161 0.25 -3.94 15.67
C ILE A 161 -1.00 -4.81 15.50
N SER A 162 -1.95 -4.73 16.42
CA SER A 162 -3.19 -5.50 16.34
C SER A 162 -4.41 -4.71 16.78
N GLN A 163 -5.49 -4.79 16.01
CA GLN A 163 -6.83 -4.35 16.46
C GLN A 163 -7.42 -5.29 17.53
N SER A 164 -7.06 -6.57 17.52
CA SER A 164 -7.56 -7.56 18.49
C SER A 164 -6.65 -7.69 19.70
N GLY A 165 -7.13 -7.28 20.87
CA GLY A 165 -6.43 -7.45 22.15
C GLY A 165 -6.35 -8.92 22.63
N ALA A 166 -7.32 -9.76 22.25
CA ALA A 166 -7.30 -11.18 22.59
C ALA A 166 -6.16 -11.91 21.87
N LEU A 167 -6.01 -11.66 20.56
CA LEU A 167 -4.92 -12.23 19.77
C LEU A 167 -3.54 -11.78 20.24
N CYS A 168 -3.42 -10.53 20.71
CA CYS A 168 -2.19 -10.03 21.32
C CYS A 168 -1.67 -10.95 22.44
N SER A 169 -2.54 -11.38 23.35
CA SER A 169 -2.13 -12.24 24.48
C SER A 169 -1.67 -13.62 24.01
N SER A 170 -2.37 -14.21 23.04
CA SER A 170 -1.97 -15.50 22.44
C SER A 170 -0.64 -15.40 21.70
N ILE A 171 -0.42 -14.32 20.96
CA ILE A 171 0.81 -14.10 20.20
C ILE A 171 2.01 -13.91 21.14
N LEU A 172 1.87 -13.17 22.24
CA LEU A 172 2.93 -13.06 23.24
C LEU A 172 3.28 -14.43 23.83
N GLY A 173 2.28 -15.27 24.10
CA GLY A 173 2.49 -16.65 24.56
C GLY A 173 3.26 -17.51 23.55
N TRP A 174 2.96 -17.40 22.26
CA TRP A 174 3.63 -18.15 21.19
C TRP A 174 5.02 -17.65 20.84
N ALA A 175 5.28 -16.35 21.02
CA ALA A 175 6.57 -15.76 20.71
C ALA A 175 7.70 -16.29 21.61
N ILE A 176 7.38 -16.67 22.87
CA ILE A 176 8.36 -17.15 23.84
C ILE A 176 9.08 -18.44 23.38
N PRO A 177 8.39 -19.57 23.11
CA PRO A 177 9.06 -20.80 22.68
C PRO A 177 9.75 -20.63 21.31
N LYS A 178 9.19 -19.79 20.43
CA LYS A 178 9.78 -19.48 19.12
C LYS A 178 10.93 -18.45 19.17
N LYS A 179 11.27 -17.92 20.36
CA LYS A 179 12.32 -16.89 20.57
C LYS A 179 12.13 -15.65 19.69
N ILE A 180 10.89 -15.27 19.43
CA ILE A 180 10.55 -14.08 18.64
C ILE A 180 10.58 -12.85 19.57
N GLY A 181 11.43 -11.88 19.22
CA GLY A 181 11.56 -10.61 19.95
C GLY A 181 10.84 -9.46 19.24
N PHE A 182 10.33 -8.52 20.04
CA PHE A 182 9.61 -7.34 19.54
C PHE A 182 10.37 -6.04 19.85
N SER A 183 10.33 -5.10 18.91
CA SER A 183 10.71 -3.71 19.15
C SER A 183 9.55 -2.96 19.82
N HIS A 184 8.34 -3.18 19.31
CA HIS A 184 7.09 -2.59 19.77
C HIS A 184 5.98 -3.64 19.66
N PHE A 185 5.10 -3.67 20.64
CA PHE A 185 3.93 -4.53 20.65
C PHE A 185 2.71 -3.70 21.04
N ILE A 186 1.80 -3.49 20.08
CA ILE A 186 0.80 -2.42 20.16
C ILE A 186 -0.59 -3.00 19.92
N SER A 187 -1.48 -2.84 20.91
CA SER A 187 -2.90 -3.12 20.74
C SER A 187 -3.65 -1.82 20.48
N LEU A 188 -4.29 -1.68 19.31
CA LEU A 188 -5.04 -0.48 18.91
C LEU A 188 -6.46 -0.45 19.46
N GLY A 189 -7.06 -1.62 19.70
CA GLY A 189 -8.46 -1.72 20.10
C GLY A 189 -9.39 -1.09 19.06
N SER A 190 -10.30 -0.23 19.53
CA SER A 190 -11.27 0.49 18.69
C SER A 190 -10.64 1.42 17.65
N MET A 191 -9.36 1.81 17.81
CA MET A 191 -8.65 2.68 16.86
C MET A 191 -9.40 4.00 16.59
N ALA A 192 -9.79 4.69 17.66
CA ALA A 192 -10.66 5.88 17.57
C ALA A 192 -9.92 7.20 17.28
N ASP A 193 -8.62 7.27 17.61
CA ASP A 193 -7.74 8.40 17.29
C ASP A 193 -6.43 7.95 16.62
N VAL A 194 -5.49 7.37 17.38
CA VAL A 194 -4.27 6.80 16.79
C VAL A 194 -4.63 5.56 15.95
N ASP A 195 -4.19 5.55 14.68
CA ASP A 195 -4.51 4.50 13.71
C ASP A 195 -3.26 3.83 13.09
N PHE A 196 -3.48 2.88 12.18
CA PHE A 196 -2.36 2.21 11.49
C PHE A 196 -1.47 3.18 10.70
N GLY A 197 -2.02 4.23 10.11
CA GLY A 197 -1.23 5.21 9.36
C GLY A 197 -0.25 5.96 10.27
N ASP A 198 -0.73 6.41 11.43
CA ASP A 198 0.10 7.04 12.46
C ASP A 198 1.26 6.13 12.91
N LEU A 199 0.93 4.87 13.21
CA LEU A 199 1.92 3.91 13.71
C LEU A 199 2.92 3.48 12.64
N ILE A 200 2.49 3.31 11.39
CA ILE A 200 3.39 3.00 10.28
C ILE A 200 4.36 4.16 10.07
N ASP A 201 3.89 5.41 10.06
CA ASP A 201 4.76 6.60 9.94
C ASP A 201 5.79 6.68 11.08
N TYR A 202 5.36 6.42 12.33
CA TYR A 202 6.25 6.40 13.48
C TYR A 202 7.30 5.29 13.38
N LEU A 203 6.85 4.05 13.22
CA LEU A 203 7.71 2.86 13.17
C LEU A 203 8.61 2.83 11.93
N GLY A 204 8.18 3.46 10.83
CA GLY A 204 8.98 3.68 9.64
C GLY A 204 10.27 4.44 9.94
N ASN A 205 10.23 5.38 10.88
CA ASN A 205 11.39 6.17 11.30
C ASN A 205 12.18 5.54 12.47
N GLU A 206 11.63 4.55 13.17
CA GLU A 206 12.30 3.89 14.30
C GLU A 206 13.36 2.88 13.86
N GLU A 207 14.64 3.13 14.15
CA GLU A 207 15.76 2.28 13.69
C GLU A 207 15.69 0.81 14.16
N LYS A 208 15.12 0.60 15.36
CA LYS A 208 14.96 -0.72 15.99
C LYS A 208 13.87 -1.56 15.32
N ALA A 209 12.84 -0.92 14.76
CA ALA A 209 11.79 -1.61 14.02
C ALA A 209 12.28 -1.89 12.60
N LYS A 210 12.68 -3.12 12.30
CA LYS A 210 13.13 -3.55 10.96
C LYS A 210 11.98 -4.08 10.11
N SER A 211 10.95 -4.65 10.73
CA SER A 211 9.73 -5.11 10.07
C SER A 211 8.50 -4.67 10.85
N ILE A 212 7.41 -4.40 10.14
CA ILE A 212 6.11 -4.05 10.73
C ILE A 212 5.13 -5.15 10.40
N VAL A 213 4.43 -5.64 11.42
CA VAL A 213 3.53 -6.77 11.34
C VAL A 213 2.18 -6.36 11.89
N ILE A 214 1.13 -6.63 11.14
CA ILE A 214 -0.19 -6.06 11.38
C ILE A 214 -1.26 -7.15 11.36
N TYR A 215 -2.08 -7.20 12.41
CA TYR A 215 -3.38 -7.85 12.38
C TYR A 215 -4.47 -6.79 12.19
N MET A 216 -5.18 -6.86 11.07
CA MET A 216 -6.16 -5.87 10.63
C MET A 216 -7.54 -6.48 10.42
N GLU A 217 -8.56 -5.85 11.00
CA GLU A 217 -9.97 -6.17 10.76
C GLU A 217 -10.60 -5.15 9.82
N ASN A 218 -10.34 -3.86 10.01
CA ASN A 218 -10.80 -2.77 9.15
C ASN A 218 -9.85 -1.55 9.19
N LEU A 219 -10.06 -0.60 8.27
CA LEU A 219 -9.42 0.70 8.25
C LEU A 219 -10.47 1.80 8.47
N THR A 220 -10.05 2.89 9.13
CA THR A 220 -10.87 4.10 9.29
C THR A 220 -10.39 5.25 8.40
N GLN A 221 -9.07 5.35 8.18
CA GLN A 221 -8.43 6.39 7.39
C GLN A 221 -7.64 5.79 6.23
N HIS A 222 -8.34 5.32 5.19
CA HIS A 222 -7.77 4.57 4.07
C HIS A 222 -6.64 5.32 3.33
N ARG A 223 -6.83 6.61 3.02
CA ARG A 223 -5.83 7.40 2.29
C ARG A 223 -4.57 7.62 3.13
N LYS A 224 -4.74 7.92 4.41
CA LYS A 224 -3.62 8.09 5.36
C LYS A 224 -2.82 6.79 5.50
N PHE A 225 -3.50 5.65 5.61
CA PHE A 225 -2.88 4.33 5.62
C PHE A 225 -2.10 4.06 4.33
N MET A 226 -2.71 4.29 3.16
CA MET A 226 -2.07 4.06 1.87
C MET A 226 -0.83 4.93 1.68
N SER A 227 -0.91 6.20 2.07
CA SER A 227 0.23 7.13 2.06
C SER A 227 1.37 6.65 2.96
N ALA A 228 1.09 6.34 4.23
CA ALA A 228 2.08 5.85 5.19
C ALA A 228 2.71 4.51 4.75
N ALA A 229 1.89 3.54 4.35
CA ALA A 229 2.34 2.23 3.91
C ALA A 229 3.22 2.32 2.66
N ARG A 230 2.82 3.08 1.63
CA ARG A 230 3.62 3.27 0.41
C ARG A 230 4.98 3.91 0.72
N SER A 231 5.01 4.86 1.65
CA SER A 231 6.26 5.49 2.07
C SER A 231 7.18 4.49 2.77
N VAL A 232 6.66 3.73 3.74
CA VAL A 232 7.45 2.85 4.61
C VAL A 232 7.81 1.52 3.97
N SER A 233 6.91 0.90 3.18
CA SER A 233 7.15 -0.38 2.51
C SER A 233 8.39 -0.38 1.60
N ARG A 234 8.83 0.80 1.13
CA ARG A 234 10.04 0.96 0.31
C ARG A 234 11.34 0.66 1.06
N ILE A 235 11.33 0.85 2.38
CA ILE A 235 12.50 0.71 3.25
C ILE A 235 12.36 -0.45 4.24
N LYS A 236 11.13 -0.76 4.66
CA LYS A 236 10.84 -1.79 5.68
C LYS A 236 9.65 -2.63 5.26
N PRO A 237 9.73 -3.97 5.34
CA PRO A 237 8.59 -4.81 5.03
C PRO A 237 7.43 -4.57 5.99
N ILE A 238 6.23 -4.48 5.42
CA ILE A 238 4.96 -4.46 6.15
C ILE A 238 4.20 -5.75 5.79
N ILE A 239 3.91 -6.56 6.79
CA ILE A 239 3.21 -7.85 6.66
C ILE A 239 1.85 -7.74 7.35
N VAL A 240 0.78 -8.06 6.64
CA VAL A 240 -0.61 -7.90 7.11
C VAL A 240 -1.36 -9.23 7.07
N ILE A 241 -2.01 -9.58 8.17
CA ILE A 241 -3.16 -10.50 8.17
C ILE A 241 -4.44 -9.66 8.16
N LYS A 242 -5.25 -9.83 7.12
CA LYS A 242 -6.58 -9.21 7.01
C LYS A 242 -7.66 -10.21 7.38
N ALA A 243 -8.32 -9.98 8.52
CA ALA A 243 -9.50 -10.74 8.94
C ALA A 243 -10.75 -10.33 8.14
N GLY A 244 -11.79 -11.18 8.16
CA GLY A 244 -13.06 -10.90 7.49
C GLY A 244 -13.00 -10.95 5.95
N ARG A 245 -12.31 -11.97 5.41
CA ARG A 245 -12.04 -12.11 3.96
C ARG A 245 -13.26 -12.58 3.15
N SER A 246 -13.97 -13.55 3.69
CA SER A 246 -15.20 -14.08 3.09
C SER A 246 -16.38 -13.23 3.51
N ARG A 247 -17.49 -13.29 2.75
CA ARG A 247 -18.75 -12.62 3.14
C ARG A 247 -19.17 -13.01 4.56
N ALA A 248 -19.09 -14.29 4.90
CA ALA A 248 -19.42 -14.81 6.24
C ALA A 248 -18.43 -14.31 7.31
N GLY A 249 -17.12 -14.34 7.05
CA GLY A 249 -16.12 -13.83 7.97
C GLY A 249 -16.22 -12.32 8.18
N ALA A 250 -16.52 -11.58 7.12
CA ALA A 250 -16.78 -10.15 7.18
C ALA A 250 -18.04 -9.85 7.99
N GLN A 251 -19.12 -10.61 7.83
CA GLN A 251 -20.33 -10.49 8.66
C GLN A 251 -20.04 -10.79 10.14
N ALA A 252 -19.23 -11.82 10.44
CA ALA A 252 -18.83 -12.12 11.81
C ALA A 252 -17.94 -11.02 12.42
N ALA A 253 -17.00 -10.48 11.64
CA ALA A 253 -16.22 -9.31 12.05
C ALA A 253 -17.10 -8.05 12.20
N ALA A 254 -18.12 -7.90 11.36
CA ALA A 254 -19.09 -6.81 11.40
C ALA A 254 -19.96 -6.84 12.67
N SER A 255 -20.33 -8.02 13.16
CA SER A 255 -21.03 -8.13 14.45
C SER A 255 -20.18 -7.67 15.64
N HIS A 256 -18.84 -7.64 15.49
CA HIS A 256 -17.91 -7.15 16.52
C HIS A 256 -17.42 -5.71 16.28
N THR A 257 -17.41 -5.21 15.03
CA THR A 257 -16.82 -3.90 14.67
C THR A 257 -17.75 -2.95 13.90
N GLY A 258 -18.89 -3.43 13.40
CA GLY A 258 -19.90 -2.66 12.68
C GLY A 258 -19.63 -2.36 11.19
N ALA A 259 -18.63 -2.98 10.55
CA ALA A 259 -18.25 -2.69 9.14
C ALA A 259 -18.76 -3.74 8.13
N MET A 260 -19.21 -3.32 6.94
CA MET A 260 -19.87 -4.18 5.93
C MET A 260 -18.91 -5.04 5.07
N ALA A 261 -19.46 -6.15 4.53
CA ALA A 261 -18.77 -7.10 3.64
C ALA A 261 -18.83 -6.68 2.16
N GLY A 262 -17.68 -6.71 1.46
CA GLY A 262 -17.58 -6.42 0.02
C GLY A 262 -16.17 -6.05 -0.48
N ALA A 263 -15.24 -5.76 0.45
CA ALA A 263 -14.00 -5.03 0.15
C ALA A 263 -12.73 -5.87 -0.10
N ASP A 264 -12.73 -7.20 0.00
CA ASP A 264 -11.44 -7.95 0.09
C ASP A 264 -10.57 -7.82 -1.17
N ARG A 265 -11.18 -7.79 -2.37
CA ARG A 265 -10.47 -7.54 -3.64
C ARG A 265 -9.86 -6.14 -3.69
N ALA A 266 -10.54 -5.14 -3.13
CA ALA A 266 -10.04 -3.77 -3.00
C ALA A 266 -8.85 -3.69 -2.04
N TYR A 267 -8.95 -4.32 -0.86
CA TYR A 267 -7.83 -4.46 0.09
C TYR A 267 -6.62 -5.16 -0.54
N ASN A 268 -6.83 -6.23 -1.32
CA ASN A 268 -5.74 -6.92 -2.03
C ASN A 268 -5.04 -6.01 -3.05
N ALA A 269 -5.81 -5.26 -3.85
CA ALA A 269 -5.25 -4.28 -4.78
C ALA A 269 -4.48 -3.18 -4.04
N ALA A 270 -5.05 -2.65 -2.95
CA ALA A 270 -4.43 -1.64 -2.09
C ALA A 270 -3.12 -2.12 -1.47
N PHE A 271 -3.10 -3.29 -0.84
CA PHE A 271 -1.87 -3.86 -0.26
C PHE A 271 -0.78 -4.09 -1.31
N ARG A 272 -1.13 -4.63 -2.47
CA ARG A 272 -0.19 -4.78 -3.59
C ARG A 272 0.39 -3.43 -4.01
N ARG A 273 -0.48 -2.42 -4.22
CA ARG A 273 -0.06 -1.07 -4.60
C ARG A 273 0.67 -0.33 -3.48
N ALA A 274 0.54 -0.77 -2.24
CA ALA A 274 1.26 -0.24 -1.09
C ALA A 274 2.61 -0.92 -0.86
N GLY A 275 2.93 -2.03 -1.55
CA GLY A 275 4.11 -2.83 -1.23
C GLY A 275 3.96 -3.61 0.08
N ILE A 276 2.73 -3.94 0.48
CA ILE A 276 2.42 -4.75 1.64
C ILE A 276 2.41 -6.21 1.24
N ILE A 277 2.91 -7.07 2.13
CA ILE A 277 2.79 -8.53 2.04
C ILE A 277 1.54 -8.93 2.79
N ARG A 278 0.61 -9.57 2.09
CA ARG A 278 -0.57 -10.15 2.72
C ARG A 278 -0.32 -11.63 2.94
N VAL A 279 -0.57 -12.10 4.15
CA VAL A 279 -0.50 -13.51 4.54
C VAL A 279 -1.82 -13.95 5.18
N ASP A 280 -2.02 -15.26 5.25
CA ASP A 280 -3.32 -15.83 5.60
C ASP A 280 -3.38 -16.36 7.03
N THR A 281 -2.23 -16.65 7.63
CA THR A 281 -2.12 -17.21 8.98
C THR A 281 -1.07 -16.50 9.83
N ILE A 282 -1.20 -16.62 11.16
CA ILE A 282 -0.21 -16.09 12.11
C ILE A 282 1.15 -16.79 11.95
N GLY A 283 1.16 -18.07 11.56
CA GLY A 283 2.38 -18.81 11.23
C GLY A 283 3.14 -18.14 10.10
N GLN A 284 2.51 -18.01 8.93
CA GLN A 284 3.08 -17.35 7.75
C GLN A 284 3.56 -15.92 8.05
N LEU A 285 2.83 -15.18 8.89
CA LEU A 285 3.22 -13.85 9.31
C LEU A 285 4.60 -13.83 10.00
N PHE A 286 4.88 -14.79 10.88
CA PHE A 286 6.18 -14.88 11.54
C PHE A 286 7.25 -15.46 10.62
N ASP A 287 6.90 -16.49 9.85
CA ASP A 287 7.80 -17.13 8.88
C ASP A 287 8.31 -16.10 7.85
N CYS A 288 7.42 -15.27 7.32
CA CYS A 288 7.73 -14.18 6.40
C CYS A 288 8.58 -13.08 7.06
N ALA A 289 8.25 -12.69 8.30
CA ALA A 289 9.00 -11.67 9.03
C ALA A 289 10.43 -12.13 9.35
N GLU A 290 10.60 -13.40 9.71
CA GLU A 290 11.89 -14.03 9.95
C GLU A 290 12.70 -14.14 8.65
N GLY A 291 12.06 -14.60 7.57
CA GLY A 291 12.71 -14.73 6.27
C GLY A 291 13.24 -13.41 5.73
N LEU A 292 12.42 -12.34 5.78
CA LEU A 292 12.81 -11.00 5.35
C LEU A 292 13.84 -10.34 6.27
N GLY A 293 13.87 -10.72 7.56
CA GLY A 293 14.83 -10.21 8.52
C GLY A 293 16.22 -10.82 8.39
N LYS A 294 16.34 -12.03 7.83
CA LYS A 294 17.58 -12.82 7.82
C LYS A 294 18.14 -13.09 6.42
N MET A 295 17.31 -13.12 5.39
CA MET A 295 17.70 -13.52 4.04
C MET A 295 17.51 -12.39 3.02
N LYS A 296 18.26 -12.49 1.91
CA LYS A 296 17.99 -11.67 0.72
C LYS A 296 16.68 -12.12 0.06
N ARG A 297 16.02 -11.20 -0.62
CA ARG A 297 14.77 -11.50 -1.31
C ARG A 297 15.05 -12.29 -2.60
N PRO A 298 14.19 -13.25 -2.97
CA PRO A 298 14.27 -13.90 -4.28
C PRO A 298 14.15 -12.87 -5.41
N THR A 299 14.98 -13.03 -6.44
CA THR A 299 14.93 -12.23 -7.68
C THR A 299 14.00 -12.82 -8.73
N GLY A 300 13.62 -14.08 -8.58
CA GLY A 300 12.76 -14.85 -9.48
C GLY A 300 11.99 -15.94 -8.74
N GLY A 301 10.98 -16.52 -9.40
CA GLY A 301 10.14 -17.59 -8.84
C GLY A 301 10.71 -19.00 -9.05
N ASN A 302 11.86 -19.14 -9.71
CA ASN A 302 12.46 -20.43 -10.03
C ASN A 302 13.12 -21.04 -8.78
N LEU A 303 12.42 -21.97 -8.13
CA LEU A 303 12.88 -22.63 -6.91
C LEU A 303 13.55 -23.96 -7.22
N GLY A 304 14.76 -24.17 -6.70
CA GLY A 304 15.41 -25.48 -6.66
C GLY A 304 15.08 -26.20 -5.36
N ILE A 305 14.71 -27.47 -5.42
CA ILE A 305 14.37 -28.28 -4.25
C ILE A 305 15.40 -29.41 -4.14
N ILE A 306 16.11 -29.48 -3.01
CA ILE A 306 17.01 -30.60 -2.67
C ILE A 306 16.33 -31.38 -1.55
N SER A 307 16.23 -32.71 -1.67
CA SER A 307 15.65 -33.55 -0.63
C SER A 307 16.31 -34.91 -0.55
N ASN A 308 16.47 -35.47 0.66
CA ASN A 308 16.88 -36.86 0.84
C ASN A 308 15.71 -37.87 0.81
N ALA A 309 14.49 -37.40 0.54
CA ALA A 309 13.31 -38.26 0.49
C ALA A 309 12.29 -37.76 -0.53
N GLY A 310 11.82 -38.64 -1.42
CA GLY A 310 10.87 -38.30 -2.46
C GLY A 310 9.55 -37.69 -1.94
N GLY A 311 8.98 -38.21 -0.84
CA GLY A 311 7.70 -37.74 -0.29
C GLY A 311 7.69 -36.23 0.05
N PRO A 312 8.58 -35.74 0.93
CA PRO A 312 8.76 -34.31 1.19
C PRO A 312 9.08 -33.47 -0.05
N GLY A 313 9.84 -34.02 -1.01
CA GLY A 313 10.09 -33.37 -2.30
C GLY A 313 8.79 -33.13 -3.09
N VAL A 314 7.90 -34.12 -3.16
CA VAL A 314 6.58 -33.99 -3.81
C VAL A 314 5.70 -32.96 -3.09
N MET A 315 5.70 -32.94 -1.75
CA MET A 315 4.94 -31.93 -0.98
C MET A 315 5.39 -30.50 -1.30
N ALA A 316 6.70 -30.28 -1.51
CA ALA A 316 7.22 -28.99 -1.94
C ALA A 316 6.73 -28.59 -3.35
N VAL A 317 6.65 -29.55 -4.27
CA VAL A 317 6.12 -29.32 -5.63
C VAL A 317 4.62 -29.00 -5.59
N ASP A 318 3.84 -29.75 -4.81
CA ASP A 318 2.41 -29.49 -4.64
C ASP A 318 2.16 -28.11 -4.02
N ALA A 319 3.02 -27.68 -3.09
CA ALA A 319 2.97 -26.33 -2.54
C ALA A 319 3.23 -25.25 -3.60
N LEU A 320 4.18 -25.43 -4.53
CA LEU A 320 4.40 -24.52 -5.68
C LEU A 320 3.17 -24.46 -6.59
N GLY A 321 2.48 -25.59 -6.80
CA GLY A 321 1.27 -25.66 -7.62
C GLY A 321 0.14 -24.74 -7.12
N ARG A 322 0.03 -24.51 -5.80
CA ARG A 322 -0.93 -23.54 -5.22
C ARG A 322 -0.66 -22.09 -5.64
N TRP A 323 0.59 -21.78 -5.98
CA TRP A 323 1.02 -20.49 -6.53
C TRP A 323 1.00 -20.46 -8.06
N HIS A 324 0.47 -21.50 -8.70
CA HIS A 324 0.43 -21.68 -10.16
C HIS A 324 1.83 -21.65 -10.81
N LEU A 325 2.84 -22.13 -10.09
CA LEU A 325 4.20 -22.31 -10.58
C LEU A 325 4.58 -23.79 -10.58
N GLU A 326 5.48 -24.12 -11.51
CA GLU A 326 6.12 -25.43 -11.61
C GLU A 326 7.57 -25.33 -11.11
N PRO A 327 8.20 -26.45 -10.70
CA PRO A 327 9.62 -26.48 -10.36
C PRO A 327 10.49 -26.02 -11.52
N ALA A 328 11.61 -25.36 -11.21
CA ALA A 328 12.55 -24.90 -12.23
C ALA A 328 13.13 -26.08 -13.01
N THR A 329 13.18 -25.97 -14.34
CA THR A 329 13.86 -26.94 -15.20
C THR A 329 15.37 -26.76 -15.07
N LEU A 330 16.07 -27.82 -14.67
CA LEU A 330 17.53 -27.82 -14.55
C LEU A 330 18.19 -27.86 -15.94
N SER A 331 19.25 -27.07 -16.11
CA SER A 331 20.06 -27.09 -17.32
C SER A 331 20.85 -28.39 -17.46
N ALA A 332 21.25 -28.72 -18.70
CA ALA A 332 22.10 -29.88 -18.96
C ALA A 332 23.43 -29.82 -18.18
N GLU A 333 24.03 -28.64 -18.09
CA GLU A 333 25.25 -28.41 -17.31
C GLU A 333 25.06 -28.71 -15.82
N THR A 334 23.95 -28.26 -15.23
CA THR A 334 23.63 -28.56 -13.82
C THR A 334 23.40 -30.06 -13.60
N LEU A 335 22.71 -30.73 -14.53
CA LEU A 335 22.49 -32.17 -14.46
C LEU A 335 23.80 -32.96 -14.55
N GLU A 336 24.72 -32.56 -15.44
CA GLU A 336 26.04 -33.19 -15.60
C GLU A 336 26.89 -33.05 -14.33
N GLN A 337 26.92 -31.86 -13.70
CA GLN A 337 27.65 -31.66 -12.44
C GLN A 337 27.08 -32.48 -11.28
N LEU A 338 25.74 -32.62 -11.21
CA LEU A 338 25.09 -33.46 -10.21
C LEU A 338 25.39 -34.95 -10.42
N ASP A 339 25.48 -35.40 -11.67
CA ASP A 339 25.79 -36.79 -12.04
C ASP A 339 27.20 -37.24 -11.61
N GLU A 340 28.14 -36.32 -11.36
CA GLU A 340 29.51 -36.66 -10.95
C GLU A 340 29.59 -37.34 -9.58
N PHE A 341 28.65 -37.03 -8.68
CA PHE A 341 28.67 -37.53 -7.30
C PHE A 341 27.35 -38.14 -6.81
N LEU A 342 26.22 -37.85 -7.47
CA LEU A 342 24.94 -38.47 -7.10
C LEU A 342 24.85 -39.91 -7.63
N PRO A 343 24.24 -40.84 -6.87
CA PRO A 343 24.04 -42.21 -7.34
C PRO A 343 23.20 -42.26 -8.63
N PRO A 344 23.42 -43.23 -9.54
CA PRO A 344 22.78 -43.26 -10.87
C PRO A 344 21.23 -43.25 -10.90
N TYR A 345 20.59 -43.53 -9.77
CA TYR A 345 19.14 -43.63 -9.60
C TYR A 345 18.54 -42.43 -8.84
N TRP A 346 19.28 -41.33 -8.72
CA TRP A 346 18.71 -40.04 -8.30
C TRP A 346 17.67 -39.54 -9.32
N SER A 347 16.82 -38.58 -8.94
CA SER A 347 15.64 -38.17 -9.73
C SER A 347 15.94 -37.59 -11.13
N ARG A 348 17.16 -37.12 -11.39
CA ARG A 348 17.55 -36.40 -12.63
C ARG A 348 16.62 -35.23 -12.98
N GLY A 349 16.11 -34.54 -11.95
CA GLY A 349 15.16 -33.45 -12.12
C GLY A 349 15.10 -32.55 -10.89
N ASN A 350 14.05 -31.74 -10.83
CA ASN A 350 13.73 -30.87 -9.70
C ASN A 350 12.35 -31.30 -9.16
N PRO A 351 12.28 -31.95 -7.99
CA PRO A 351 13.28 -32.00 -6.91
C PRO A 351 14.52 -32.86 -7.20
N ILE A 352 15.68 -32.40 -6.71
CA ILE A 352 16.95 -33.11 -6.66
C ILE A 352 16.89 -34.09 -5.48
N ASP A 353 16.49 -35.34 -5.75
CA ASP A 353 16.41 -36.40 -4.73
C ASP A 353 17.80 -37.01 -4.51
N ILE A 354 18.44 -36.64 -3.41
CA ILE A 354 19.78 -37.10 -3.04
C ILE A 354 19.77 -38.40 -2.24
N LEU A 355 18.60 -39.04 -2.08
CA LEU A 355 18.36 -40.34 -1.46
C LEU A 355 18.55 -40.37 0.06
N GLY A 356 17.90 -41.34 0.71
CA GLY A 356 17.75 -41.39 2.16
C GLY A 356 19.02 -41.66 2.98
N ASP A 357 20.02 -42.27 2.35
CA ASP A 357 21.34 -42.56 2.92
C ASP A 357 22.32 -41.38 2.80
N ALA A 358 21.85 -40.20 2.38
CA ALA A 358 22.70 -39.03 2.13
C ALA A 358 23.49 -38.59 3.37
N PRO A 359 24.84 -38.66 3.34
CA PRO A 359 25.68 -38.09 4.39
C PRO A 359 25.78 -36.55 4.24
N PRO A 360 26.32 -35.83 5.24
CA PRO A 360 26.51 -34.38 5.17
C PRO A 360 27.22 -33.88 3.90
N GLU A 361 28.21 -34.62 3.37
CA GLU A 361 28.94 -34.17 2.17
C GLU A 361 28.04 -34.14 0.93
N ARG A 362 27.09 -35.08 0.81
CA ARG A 362 26.18 -35.16 -0.35
C ARG A 362 25.22 -33.95 -0.39
N TYR A 363 24.73 -33.51 0.77
CA TYR A 363 23.96 -32.27 0.88
C TYR A 363 24.79 -31.06 0.48
N LEU A 364 26.03 -30.98 0.97
CA LEU A 364 26.93 -29.87 0.68
C LEU A 364 27.22 -29.75 -0.83
N TRP A 365 27.59 -30.85 -1.50
CA TRP A 365 27.89 -30.85 -2.93
C TRP A 365 26.66 -30.50 -3.77
N ALA A 366 25.48 -31.05 -3.45
CA ALA A 366 24.24 -30.70 -4.12
C ALA A 366 23.88 -29.22 -3.94
N ALA A 367 24.04 -28.69 -2.73
CA ALA A 367 23.81 -27.27 -2.45
C ALA A 367 24.79 -26.38 -3.22
N GLN A 368 26.07 -26.75 -3.33
CA GLN A 368 27.09 -26.02 -4.09
C GLN A 368 26.73 -25.89 -5.57
N VAL A 369 26.38 -27.00 -6.22
CA VAL A 369 25.96 -27.01 -7.63
C VAL A 369 24.69 -26.19 -7.82
N ALA A 370 23.67 -26.41 -6.98
CA ALA A 370 22.41 -25.69 -7.09
C ALA A 370 22.52 -24.18 -6.77
N MET A 371 23.46 -23.78 -5.91
CA MET A 371 23.75 -22.37 -5.62
C MET A 371 24.50 -21.68 -6.78
N ALA A 372 25.25 -22.43 -7.59
CA ALA A 372 25.94 -21.91 -8.77
C ALA A 372 25.05 -21.83 -10.02
N ALA A 373 24.00 -22.67 -10.10
CA ALA A 373 23.09 -22.75 -11.25
C ALA A 373 22.38 -21.41 -11.54
N PRO A 374 22.59 -20.75 -12.70
CA PRO A 374 22.01 -19.43 -13.00
C PRO A 374 20.49 -19.46 -13.20
N GLU A 375 19.90 -20.59 -13.53
CA GLU A 375 18.46 -20.79 -13.72
C GLU A 375 17.66 -20.77 -12.41
N LEU A 376 18.32 -20.96 -11.25
CA LEU A 376 17.70 -21.02 -9.93
C LEU A 376 17.78 -19.66 -9.23
N SER A 377 16.66 -19.23 -8.64
CA SER A 377 16.51 -17.95 -7.92
C SER A 377 16.51 -18.11 -6.39
N GLY A 378 16.41 -19.34 -5.89
CA GLY A 378 16.46 -19.71 -4.48
C GLY A 378 16.43 -21.23 -4.32
N LEU A 379 16.72 -21.71 -3.12
CA LEU A 379 16.74 -23.14 -2.79
C LEU A 379 15.87 -23.47 -1.57
N VAL A 380 15.20 -24.62 -1.61
CA VAL A 380 14.68 -25.30 -0.43
C VAL A 380 15.50 -26.57 -0.24
N ILE A 381 16.11 -26.73 0.94
CA ILE A 381 16.85 -27.94 1.32
C ILE A 381 16.02 -28.67 2.37
N ILE A 382 15.60 -29.89 2.06
CA ILE A 382 14.72 -30.70 2.89
C ILE A 382 15.49 -31.88 3.45
N LEU A 383 15.51 -31.97 4.78
CA LEU A 383 16.03 -33.10 5.52
C LEU A 383 14.89 -33.79 6.25
N SER A 384 14.68 -35.07 5.91
CA SER A 384 13.88 -36.01 6.69
C SER A 384 14.80 -36.97 7.42
N PRO A 385 14.74 -37.07 8.76
CA PRO A 385 15.62 -37.95 9.53
C PRO A 385 15.35 -39.41 9.18
N GLN A 386 16.43 -40.15 8.92
CA GLN A 386 16.44 -41.59 8.74
C GLN A 386 17.53 -42.19 9.63
N ALA A 387 17.59 -43.52 9.73
CA ALA A 387 18.53 -44.22 10.61
C ALA A 387 20.02 -43.86 10.40
N LEU A 388 20.40 -43.40 9.20
CA LEU A 388 21.77 -43.04 8.83
C LEU A 388 21.98 -41.53 8.64
N THR A 389 20.94 -40.72 8.83
CA THR A 389 21.00 -39.27 8.63
C THR A 389 21.62 -38.60 9.87
N ASP A 390 22.48 -37.62 9.65
CA ASP A 390 23.04 -36.75 10.70
C ASP A 390 22.51 -35.31 10.53
N PRO A 391 21.35 -34.96 11.12
CA PRO A 391 20.74 -33.64 10.96
C PRO A 391 21.63 -32.49 11.43
N THR A 392 22.41 -32.72 12.50
CA THR A 392 23.33 -31.74 13.09
C THR A 392 24.56 -31.55 12.20
N GLY A 393 25.18 -32.64 11.74
CA GLY A 393 26.32 -32.59 10.82
C GLY A 393 25.98 -31.94 9.48
N VAL A 394 24.79 -32.21 8.92
CA VAL A 394 24.31 -31.54 7.70
C VAL A 394 24.18 -30.03 7.92
N ALA A 395 23.59 -29.60 9.04
CA ALA A 395 23.49 -28.17 9.36
C ALA A 395 24.87 -27.50 9.47
N GLN A 396 25.82 -28.14 10.16
CA GLN A 396 27.19 -27.64 10.31
C GLN A 396 27.93 -27.54 8.97
N ALA A 397 27.72 -28.51 8.07
CA ALA A 397 28.33 -28.52 6.75
C ALA A 397 27.76 -27.43 5.83
N LEU A 398 26.44 -27.17 5.89
CA LEU A 398 25.76 -26.21 5.01
C LEU A 398 25.97 -24.75 5.42
N VAL A 399 26.10 -24.45 6.71
CA VAL A 399 26.22 -23.08 7.21
C VAL A 399 27.35 -22.28 6.51
N PRO A 400 28.60 -22.77 6.43
CA PRO A 400 29.69 -22.04 5.77
C PRO A 400 29.45 -21.79 4.27
N GLU A 401 28.70 -22.67 3.61
CA GLU A 401 28.42 -22.58 2.17
C GLU A 401 27.32 -21.56 1.86
N ILE A 402 26.31 -21.46 2.74
CA ILE A 402 25.15 -20.61 2.55
C ILE A 402 25.41 -19.19 3.09
N GLN A 403 26.09 -19.08 4.23
CA GLN A 403 26.21 -17.81 4.95
C GLN A 403 26.97 -16.76 4.11
N GLY A 404 26.39 -15.56 4.01
CA GLY A 404 26.98 -14.46 3.25
C GLY A 404 26.82 -14.56 1.73
N LYS A 405 26.26 -15.66 1.19
CA LYS A 405 25.96 -15.77 -0.24
C LYS A 405 24.71 -15.00 -0.64
N GLY A 406 24.62 -14.67 -1.92
CA GLY A 406 23.60 -13.77 -2.47
C GLY A 406 22.20 -14.38 -2.66
N ARG A 407 22.09 -15.71 -2.63
CA ARG A 407 20.87 -16.44 -3.00
C ARG A 407 20.16 -16.97 -1.75
N PRO A 408 18.82 -16.82 -1.63
CA PRO A 408 18.10 -17.27 -0.45
C PRO A 408 17.98 -18.78 -0.39
N VAL A 409 18.17 -19.35 0.81
CA VAL A 409 18.10 -20.79 1.09
C VAL A 409 17.19 -21.03 2.28
N PHE A 410 16.18 -21.87 2.08
CA PHE A 410 15.17 -22.22 3.07
C PHE A 410 15.46 -23.65 3.53
N ALA A 411 15.70 -23.83 4.83
CA ALA A 411 16.11 -25.09 5.41
C ALA A 411 14.91 -25.78 6.08
N VAL A 412 14.47 -26.93 5.59
CA VAL A 412 13.35 -27.71 6.14
C VAL A 412 13.88 -28.93 6.89
N TRP A 413 13.86 -28.89 8.21
CA TRP A 413 14.34 -29.98 9.07
C TRP A 413 13.12 -30.63 9.70
N MET A 414 12.63 -31.71 9.10
CA MET A 414 11.38 -32.35 9.51
C MET A 414 11.59 -33.23 10.75
N GLY A 415 10.70 -33.17 11.73
CA GLY A 415 10.80 -33.96 12.96
C GLY A 415 10.76 -33.13 14.23
N GLY A 416 11.05 -33.79 15.37
CA GLY A 416 11.10 -33.20 16.70
C GLY A 416 12.53 -33.14 17.24
N ASP A 417 12.77 -33.78 18.38
CA ASP A 417 14.02 -33.66 19.15
C ASP A 417 15.29 -33.97 18.32
N ASP A 418 15.25 -34.98 17.45
CA ASP A 418 16.41 -35.43 16.64
C ASP A 418 16.96 -34.35 15.68
N VAL A 419 16.15 -33.36 15.31
CA VAL A 419 16.53 -32.31 14.36
C VAL A 419 16.72 -30.93 15.01
N GLU A 420 16.37 -30.79 16.29
CA GLU A 420 16.30 -29.49 16.98
C GLU A 420 17.67 -28.81 17.11
N GLU A 421 18.73 -29.58 17.39
CA GLU A 421 20.09 -29.04 17.43
C GLU A 421 20.51 -28.47 16.06
N GLY A 422 20.24 -29.20 14.98
CA GLY A 422 20.45 -28.73 13.61
C GLY A 422 19.69 -27.44 13.30
N ARG A 423 18.42 -27.35 13.71
CA ARG A 423 17.60 -26.12 13.57
C ARG A 423 18.22 -24.94 14.32
N GLN A 424 18.73 -25.16 15.53
CA GLN A 424 19.38 -24.10 16.32
C GLN A 424 20.67 -23.58 15.66
N ILE A 425 21.47 -24.48 15.10
CA ILE A 425 22.70 -24.12 14.37
C ILE A 425 22.36 -23.26 13.14
N LEU A 426 21.40 -23.69 12.32
CA LEU A 426 20.93 -22.94 11.15
C LEU A 426 20.41 -21.55 11.56
N ASN A 427 19.54 -21.51 12.58
CA ASN A 427 18.93 -20.29 13.06
C ASN A 427 19.98 -19.28 13.57
N ALA A 428 20.96 -19.74 14.35
CA ALA A 428 22.06 -18.93 14.85
C ALA A 428 22.95 -18.37 13.73
N ALA A 429 23.06 -19.10 12.60
CA ALA A 429 23.79 -18.65 11.41
C ALA A 429 22.99 -17.67 10.53
N GLY A 430 21.73 -17.40 10.86
CA GLY A 430 20.84 -16.54 10.06
C GLY A 430 20.10 -17.28 8.94
N ILE A 431 19.99 -18.61 9.01
CA ILE A 431 19.21 -19.44 8.08
C ILE A 431 17.94 -19.89 8.81
N PRO A 432 16.74 -19.38 8.45
CA PRO A 432 15.51 -19.76 9.14
C PRO A 432 15.21 -21.26 8.93
N PRO A 433 15.06 -22.03 10.02
CA PRO A 433 14.62 -23.41 9.94
C PRO A 433 13.09 -23.50 9.86
N PHE A 434 12.59 -24.30 8.93
CA PHE A 434 11.17 -24.60 8.74
C PHE A 434 10.89 -26.05 9.12
N GLU A 435 9.65 -26.32 9.54
CA GLU A 435 9.25 -27.66 9.99
C GLU A 435 8.69 -28.49 8.84
N THR A 436 8.08 -27.84 7.84
CA THR A 436 7.48 -28.52 6.70
C THR A 436 7.87 -27.89 5.36
N PRO A 437 7.87 -28.67 4.26
CA PRO A 437 8.18 -28.14 2.93
C PRO A 437 7.24 -27.03 2.47
N GLU A 438 5.95 -27.13 2.79
CA GLU A 438 4.93 -26.15 2.40
C GLU A 438 5.18 -24.79 3.05
N GLN A 439 5.60 -24.76 4.33
CA GLN A 439 5.95 -23.51 5.02
C GLN A 439 7.12 -22.80 4.33
N ALA A 440 8.17 -23.55 3.97
CA ALA A 440 9.33 -22.98 3.28
C ALA A 440 8.97 -22.47 1.87
N VAL A 441 8.20 -23.24 1.11
CA VAL A 441 7.75 -22.84 -0.23
C VAL A 441 6.83 -21.62 -0.17
N ASP A 442 5.84 -21.61 0.73
CA ASP A 442 4.95 -20.46 0.90
C ASP A 442 5.74 -19.21 1.29
N THR A 443 6.70 -19.32 2.21
CA THR A 443 7.54 -18.18 2.63
C THR A 443 8.40 -17.68 1.46
N PHE A 444 9.01 -18.58 0.68
CA PHE A 444 9.75 -18.21 -0.53
C PHE A 444 8.85 -17.44 -1.52
N MET A 445 7.64 -17.95 -1.75
CA MET A 445 6.70 -17.36 -2.68
C MET A 445 6.17 -16.01 -2.21
N GLU A 446 5.86 -15.85 -0.93
CA GLU A 446 5.49 -14.57 -0.31
C GLU A 446 6.61 -13.54 -0.44
N MET A 447 7.86 -13.94 -0.18
CA MET A 447 9.04 -13.07 -0.36
C MET A 447 9.29 -12.71 -1.83
N TYR A 448 9.05 -13.65 -2.76
CA TYR A 448 9.14 -13.38 -4.20
C TYR A 448 8.05 -12.40 -4.66
N VAL A 449 6.80 -12.62 -4.26
CA VAL A 449 5.67 -11.72 -4.54
C VAL A 449 5.95 -10.34 -3.96
N TYR A 450 6.54 -10.25 -2.77
CA TYR A 450 6.99 -9.00 -2.18
C TYR A 450 8.02 -8.27 -3.04
N SER A 451 9.05 -8.95 -3.57
CA SER A 451 9.99 -8.36 -4.53
C SER A 451 9.26 -7.76 -5.73
N ARG A 452 8.26 -8.46 -6.26
CA ARG A 452 7.43 -7.97 -7.37
C ARG A 452 6.55 -6.78 -6.98
N HIS A 453 6.05 -6.72 -5.75
CA HIS A 453 5.30 -5.57 -5.23
C HIS A 453 6.20 -4.34 -5.10
N LEU A 454 7.43 -4.52 -4.63
CA LEU A 454 8.40 -3.42 -4.52
C LEU A 454 8.72 -2.82 -5.89
N GLU A 455 8.95 -3.64 -6.92
CA GLU A 455 9.11 -3.13 -8.29
C GLU A 455 7.93 -2.25 -8.74
N LEU A 456 6.68 -2.58 -8.35
CA LEU A 456 5.49 -1.77 -8.68
C LEU A 456 5.43 -0.44 -7.93
N LEU A 457 6.09 -0.34 -6.78
CA LEU A 457 6.24 0.93 -6.06
C LEU A 457 7.26 1.85 -6.74
N GLN A 458 8.27 1.26 -7.38
CA GLN A 458 9.31 2.00 -8.11
C GLN A 458 8.85 2.42 -9.50
N ASP A 459 7.82 1.79 -10.05
CA ASP A 459 7.31 2.15 -11.37
C ASP A 459 6.33 3.33 -11.26
N THR A 460 6.75 4.49 -11.75
CA THR A 460 5.91 5.68 -11.86
C THR A 460 5.06 5.54 -13.10
N PRO A 461 3.72 5.52 -13.00
CA PRO A 461 2.91 5.63 -14.19
C PRO A 461 3.21 6.96 -14.87
N PRO A 462 3.84 7.00 -16.07
CA PRO A 462 3.75 8.21 -16.86
C PRO A 462 2.25 8.42 -17.11
N ARG A 463 1.77 9.66 -17.02
CA ARG A 463 0.62 9.99 -17.87
C ARG A 463 1.11 9.68 -19.28
N LEU A 464 0.30 8.93 -20.01
CA LEU A 464 0.56 8.53 -21.40
C LEU A 464 1.32 9.63 -22.14
N THR A 465 2.29 9.25 -22.97
CA THR A 465 3.10 10.17 -23.79
C THR A 465 2.25 11.31 -24.34
N GLN A 466 2.83 12.51 -24.44
CA GLN A 466 2.19 13.75 -24.96
C GLN A 466 1.46 13.57 -26.33
N GLU A 467 1.60 12.42 -26.97
CA GLU A 467 1.02 12.06 -28.26
C GLU A 467 -0.39 11.44 -28.21
N LEU A 468 -0.95 11.09 -27.04
CA LEU A 468 -2.35 10.64 -26.98
C LEU A 468 -3.31 11.81 -26.80
N SER A 469 -3.87 12.29 -27.92
CA SER A 469 -4.92 13.31 -27.93
C SER A 469 -6.20 12.78 -27.27
N VAL A 470 -6.41 13.09 -26.00
CA VAL A 470 -7.71 12.88 -25.31
C VAL A 470 -8.55 14.15 -25.42
N ASN A 471 -9.86 14.00 -25.67
CA ASN A 471 -10.80 15.11 -25.71
C ASN A 471 -11.58 15.22 -24.40
N THR A 472 -10.87 15.58 -23.32
CA THR A 472 -11.46 15.74 -21.97
C THR A 472 -12.61 16.75 -21.97
N ARG A 473 -12.58 17.76 -22.84
CA ARG A 473 -13.66 18.76 -22.96
C ARG A 473 -14.95 18.11 -23.46
N GLN A 474 -14.88 17.29 -24.50
CA GLN A 474 -16.05 16.57 -25.03
C GLN A 474 -16.63 15.62 -23.99
N ALA A 475 -15.80 14.83 -23.31
CA ALA A 475 -16.26 13.94 -22.24
C ALA A 475 -16.96 14.71 -21.12
N ARG A 476 -16.37 15.84 -20.66
CA ARG A 476 -16.97 16.72 -19.65
C ARG A 476 -18.35 17.23 -20.04
N THR A 477 -18.54 17.58 -21.32
CA THR A 477 -19.84 18.04 -21.84
C THR A 477 -20.91 16.96 -21.70
N PHE A 478 -20.63 15.71 -22.10
CA PHE A 478 -21.59 14.60 -21.97
C PHE A 478 -21.93 14.31 -20.50
N LEU A 479 -20.92 14.29 -19.62
CA LEU A 479 -21.12 14.08 -18.18
C LEU A 479 -22.00 15.17 -17.56
N ALA A 480 -21.72 16.44 -17.87
CA ALA A 480 -22.50 17.58 -17.36
C ALA A 480 -23.95 17.56 -17.87
N GLN A 481 -24.17 17.19 -19.13
CA GLN A 481 -25.52 17.04 -19.69
C GLN A 481 -26.30 15.91 -19.02
N CYS A 482 -25.67 14.77 -18.74
CA CYS A 482 -26.30 13.66 -18.02
C CYS A 482 -26.72 14.08 -16.59
N LEU A 483 -25.80 14.71 -15.85
CA LEU A 483 -26.09 15.19 -14.49
C LEU A 483 -27.24 16.22 -14.46
N ALA A 484 -27.40 17.02 -15.52
CA ALA A 484 -28.51 17.97 -15.64
C ALA A 484 -29.88 17.30 -15.90
N ARG A 485 -29.92 16.09 -16.50
CA ARG A 485 -31.18 15.42 -16.89
C ARG A 485 -31.92 14.70 -15.76
N GLN A 486 -31.31 14.58 -14.57
CA GLN A 486 -31.76 13.73 -13.44
C GLN A 486 -31.80 12.23 -13.81
N GLY A 487 -31.08 11.38 -13.08
CA GLY A 487 -31.04 9.93 -13.30
C GLY A 487 -29.65 9.31 -13.35
N GLY A 488 -28.60 10.10 -13.60
CA GLY A 488 -27.20 9.68 -13.44
C GLY A 488 -26.72 8.56 -14.39
N VAL A 489 -27.55 8.05 -15.29
CA VAL A 489 -27.20 6.97 -16.23
C VAL A 489 -27.07 7.55 -17.64
N LEU A 490 -25.92 7.33 -18.28
CA LEU A 490 -25.71 7.73 -19.68
C LEU A 490 -26.32 6.70 -20.64
N THR A 491 -26.81 7.19 -21.78
CA THR A 491 -27.22 6.31 -22.89
C THR A 491 -26.00 5.59 -23.48
N GLU A 492 -26.23 4.51 -24.24
CA GLU A 492 -25.15 3.77 -24.89
C GLU A 492 -24.35 4.66 -25.87
N LEU A 493 -25.03 5.53 -26.61
CA LEU A 493 -24.41 6.49 -27.53
C LEU A 493 -23.47 7.44 -26.80
N GLU A 494 -23.91 8.01 -25.68
CA GLU A 494 -23.09 8.93 -24.88
C GLU A 494 -21.93 8.20 -24.21
N SER A 495 -22.17 6.99 -23.72
CA SER A 495 -21.15 6.13 -23.12
C SER A 495 -20.05 5.82 -24.13
N LYS A 496 -20.40 5.39 -25.35
CA LYS A 496 -19.45 5.14 -26.44
C LYS A 496 -18.76 6.41 -26.94
N ALA A 497 -19.44 7.55 -26.94
CA ALA A 497 -18.83 8.84 -27.29
C ALA A 497 -17.75 9.27 -26.29
N ILE A 498 -17.97 9.03 -24.98
CA ILE A 498 -16.95 9.26 -23.95
C ILE A 498 -15.76 8.32 -24.12
N LEU A 499 -16.00 7.03 -24.37
CA LEU A 499 -14.93 6.05 -24.66
C LEU A 499 -14.11 6.47 -25.88
N SER A 500 -14.78 6.89 -26.96
CA SER A 500 -14.14 7.40 -28.18
C SER A 500 -13.33 8.67 -27.92
N ALA A 501 -13.82 9.59 -27.08
CA ALA A 501 -13.10 10.80 -26.68
C ALA A 501 -11.80 10.49 -25.93
N TYR A 502 -11.70 9.30 -25.33
CA TYR A 502 -10.49 8.75 -24.70
C TYR A 502 -9.73 7.78 -25.61
N GLY A 503 -10.12 7.66 -26.89
CA GLY A 503 -9.49 6.81 -27.91
C GLY A 503 -9.63 5.31 -27.66
N ILE A 504 -10.67 4.90 -26.94
CA ILE A 504 -11.04 3.49 -26.77
C ILE A 504 -11.89 3.11 -27.99
N PRO A 505 -11.53 2.06 -28.77
CA PRO A 505 -12.28 1.71 -29.96
C PRO A 505 -13.70 1.23 -29.63
N VAL A 506 -14.70 1.80 -30.29
CA VAL A 506 -16.11 1.40 -30.20
C VAL A 506 -16.64 1.06 -31.59
N ASN A 507 -17.62 0.17 -31.69
CA ASN A 507 -18.26 -0.09 -32.98
C ASN A 507 -19.15 1.10 -33.41
N PRO A 508 -19.21 1.44 -34.71
CA PRO A 508 -20.15 2.42 -35.24
C PRO A 508 -21.56 2.18 -34.71
N THR A 509 -22.13 3.22 -34.10
CA THR A 509 -23.42 3.16 -33.40
C THR A 509 -24.20 4.41 -33.75
N VAL A 510 -25.41 4.25 -34.30
CA VAL A 510 -26.28 5.36 -34.70
C VAL A 510 -27.67 5.14 -34.11
N ALA A 511 -28.26 6.19 -33.54
CA ALA A 511 -29.62 6.14 -33.01
C ALA A 511 -30.63 6.18 -34.15
N ALA A 512 -31.67 5.37 -34.07
CA ALA A 512 -32.80 5.36 -34.98
C ALA A 512 -34.12 5.44 -34.22
N SER A 513 -34.96 6.38 -34.62
CA SER A 513 -36.22 6.72 -33.94
C SER A 513 -37.46 6.08 -34.58
N SER A 514 -37.30 5.38 -35.70
CA SER A 514 -38.37 4.62 -36.38
C SER A 514 -37.79 3.41 -37.13
N ALA A 515 -38.63 2.46 -37.51
CA ALA A 515 -38.22 1.31 -38.32
C ALA A 515 -37.59 1.71 -39.67
N ALA A 516 -38.16 2.74 -40.33
CA ALA A 516 -37.65 3.25 -41.60
C ALA A 516 -36.28 3.94 -41.45
N ASP A 517 -36.10 4.70 -40.36
CA ASP A 517 -34.83 5.33 -39.99
C ASP A 517 -33.77 4.26 -39.69
N ALA A 518 -34.13 3.20 -38.95
CA ALA A 518 -33.23 2.10 -38.65
C ALA A 518 -32.76 1.35 -39.91
N ALA A 519 -33.67 1.12 -40.86
CA ALA A 519 -33.34 0.49 -42.14
C ALA A 519 -32.42 1.37 -43.00
N ALA A 520 -32.70 2.68 -43.08
CA ALA A 520 -31.86 3.62 -43.82
C ALA A 520 -30.43 3.71 -43.24
N VAL A 521 -30.32 3.75 -41.91
CA VAL A 521 -29.03 3.70 -41.21
C VAL A 521 -28.30 2.38 -41.49
N ALA A 522 -28.99 1.24 -41.41
CA ALA A 522 -28.40 -0.07 -41.69
C ALA A 522 -27.87 -0.19 -43.13
N GLN A 523 -28.62 0.35 -44.11
CA GLN A 523 -28.21 0.36 -45.51
C GLN A 523 -26.89 1.12 -45.73
N VAL A 524 -26.72 2.27 -45.05
CA VAL A 524 -25.49 3.07 -45.11
C VAL A 524 -24.34 2.38 -44.37
N MET A 525 -24.64 1.75 -43.23
CA MET A 525 -23.66 1.10 -42.36
C MET A 525 -23.12 -0.21 -42.94
N GLY A 526 -23.93 -0.91 -43.74
CA GLY A 526 -23.61 -2.21 -44.32
C GLY A 526 -24.01 -3.38 -43.41
N PHE A 527 -24.41 -4.48 -44.04
CA PHE A 527 -24.88 -5.69 -43.35
C PHE A 527 -23.74 -6.71 -43.10
N PRO A 528 -23.85 -7.56 -42.05
CA PRO A 528 -24.94 -7.60 -41.08
C PRO A 528 -24.85 -6.55 -39.98
N VAL A 529 -26.02 -6.15 -39.46
CA VAL A 529 -26.16 -5.20 -38.35
C VAL A 529 -26.81 -5.84 -37.13
N ALA A 530 -26.62 -5.21 -35.99
CA ALA A 530 -27.31 -5.49 -34.74
C ALA A 530 -28.20 -4.30 -34.34
N LEU A 531 -29.38 -4.59 -33.83
CA LEU A 531 -30.31 -3.62 -33.25
C LEU A 531 -30.35 -3.82 -31.74
N LYS A 532 -30.19 -2.73 -30.98
CA LYS A 532 -30.30 -2.73 -29.51
C LYS A 532 -31.25 -1.62 -29.05
N ILE A 533 -32.05 -1.88 -28.03
CA ILE A 533 -32.93 -0.88 -27.44
C ILE A 533 -32.15 0.36 -26.95
N ASN A 534 -32.61 1.55 -27.31
CA ASN A 534 -32.05 2.81 -26.82
C ASN A 534 -32.99 3.42 -25.77
N SER A 535 -32.67 3.23 -24.49
CA SER A 535 -33.45 3.78 -23.38
C SER A 535 -32.56 4.00 -22.14
N PRO A 536 -32.67 5.16 -21.46
CA PRO A 536 -31.98 5.37 -20.19
C PRO A 536 -32.51 4.49 -19.05
N ASP A 537 -33.75 3.98 -19.16
CA ASP A 537 -34.43 3.19 -18.12
C ASP A 537 -34.20 1.67 -18.27
N VAL A 538 -33.50 1.27 -19.34
CA VAL A 538 -33.17 -0.12 -19.67
C VAL A 538 -31.67 -0.30 -19.67
N SER A 539 -31.13 -0.66 -18.51
CA SER A 539 -29.69 -0.90 -18.31
C SER A 539 -29.22 -2.24 -18.87
N HIS A 540 -29.86 -3.36 -18.49
CA HIS A 540 -29.50 -4.70 -18.96
C HIS A 540 -30.40 -5.14 -20.12
N LYS A 541 -29.94 -4.91 -21.35
CA LYS A 541 -30.73 -5.10 -22.58
C LYS A 541 -31.07 -6.56 -22.84
N SER A 542 -30.18 -7.48 -22.49
CA SER A 542 -30.41 -8.93 -22.62
C SER A 542 -31.54 -9.44 -21.71
N GLU A 543 -31.71 -8.86 -20.53
CA GLU A 543 -32.72 -9.29 -19.55
C GLU A 543 -34.15 -8.95 -19.98
N VAL A 544 -34.31 -7.91 -20.79
CA VAL A 544 -35.60 -7.50 -21.36
C VAL A 544 -35.78 -7.96 -22.81
N ASP A 545 -34.91 -8.84 -23.29
CA ASP A 545 -34.87 -9.31 -24.69
C ASP A 545 -34.84 -8.15 -25.71
N GLY A 546 -34.13 -7.08 -25.37
CA GLY A 546 -34.11 -5.82 -26.12
C GLY A 546 -33.05 -5.74 -27.21
N MET A 547 -32.59 -6.88 -27.77
CA MET A 547 -31.52 -6.92 -28.77
C MET A 547 -31.80 -7.96 -29.85
N ARG A 548 -31.46 -7.65 -31.10
CA ARG A 548 -31.47 -8.57 -32.23
C ARG A 548 -30.16 -8.45 -32.98
N PHE A 549 -29.59 -9.59 -33.34
CA PHE A 549 -28.30 -9.71 -34.01
C PHE A 549 -28.49 -10.36 -35.38
N ASN A 550 -27.47 -10.25 -36.23
CA ASN A 550 -27.35 -10.98 -37.49
C ASN A 550 -28.45 -10.62 -38.51
N LEU A 551 -28.73 -9.33 -38.64
CA LEU A 551 -29.75 -8.80 -39.56
C LEU A 551 -29.07 -8.44 -40.89
N HIS A 552 -29.52 -9.03 -41.99
CA HIS A 552 -28.83 -9.01 -43.29
C HIS A 552 -29.50 -8.12 -44.34
N ASP A 553 -30.72 -7.65 -44.08
CA ASP A 553 -31.42 -6.76 -44.99
C ASP A 553 -32.34 -5.77 -44.26
N GLU A 554 -32.85 -4.79 -45.01
CA GLU A 554 -33.73 -3.74 -44.50
C GLU A 554 -35.04 -4.29 -43.89
N ARG A 555 -35.57 -5.42 -44.41
CA ARG A 555 -36.83 -5.99 -43.94
C ARG A 555 -36.64 -6.64 -42.58
N GLU A 556 -35.56 -7.38 -42.40
CA GLU A 556 -35.17 -7.97 -41.10
C GLU A 556 -34.97 -6.87 -40.05
N VAL A 557 -34.32 -5.76 -40.42
CA VAL A 557 -34.13 -4.60 -39.53
C VAL A 557 -35.45 -3.96 -39.11
N MET A 558 -36.37 -3.71 -40.05
CA MET A 558 -37.68 -3.13 -39.73
C MET A 558 -38.51 -4.04 -38.83
N ALA A 559 -38.49 -5.35 -39.07
CA ALA A 559 -39.20 -6.32 -38.24
C ALA A 559 -38.62 -6.38 -36.82
N ALA A 560 -37.29 -6.42 -36.71
CA ALA A 560 -36.58 -6.43 -35.43
C ALA A 560 -36.84 -5.16 -34.61
N TYR A 561 -36.95 -3.99 -35.26
CA TYR A 561 -37.26 -2.72 -34.58
C TYR A 561 -38.60 -2.79 -33.83
N GLU A 562 -39.66 -3.21 -34.53
CA GLU A 562 -41.01 -3.30 -33.96
C GLU A 562 -41.07 -4.37 -32.87
N GLU A 563 -40.41 -5.50 -33.08
CA GLU A 563 -40.33 -6.60 -32.10
C GLU A 563 -39.66 -6.14 -30.80
N ILE A 564 -38.48 -5.49 -30.88
CA ILE A 564 -37.75 -5.01 -29.71
C ILE A 564 -38.61 -4.04 -28.89
N LEU A 565 -39.25 -3.06 -29.54
CA LEU A 565 -40.08 -2.08 -28.83
C LEU A 565 -41.30 -2.73 -28.17
N ALA A 566 -41.96 -3.66 -28.85
CA ALA A 566 -43.10 -4.38 -28.30
C ALA A 566 -42.70 -5.20 -27.06
N THR A 567 -41.60 -5.95 -27.15
CA THR A 567 -41.09 -6.81 -26.07
C THR A 567 -40.64 -5.98 -24.87
N VAL A 568 -39.85 -4.92 -25.09
CA VAL A 568 -39.36 -4.08 -23.98
C VAL A 568 -40.50 -3.32 -23.33
N LYS A 569 -41.47 -2.81 -24.09
CA LYS A 569 -42.64 -2.11 -23.53
C LYS A 569 -43.53 -3.05 -22.73
N ALA A 570 -43.63 -4.32 -23.11
CA ALA A 570 -44.33 -5.33 -22.33
C ALA A 570 -43.59 -5.65 -21.01
N ALA A 571 -42.26 -5.74 -21.05
CA ALA A 571 -41.44 -6.01 -19.86
C ALA A 571 -41.34 -4.82 -18.90
N LYS A 572 -41.25 -3.58 -19.43
CA LYS A 572 -41.14 -2.33 -18.68
C LYS A 572 -42.06 -1.24 -19.28
N PRO A 573 -43.35 -1.21 -18.89
CA PRO A 573 -44.33 -0.28 -19.46
C PRO A 573 -44.03 1.21 -19.23
N GLU A 574 -43.32 1.53 -18.15
CA GLU A 574 -42.98 2.91 -17.76
C GLU A 574 -41.63 3.40 -18.31
N ALA A 575 -40.88 2.55 -19.02
CA ALA A 575 -39.57 2.92 -19.56
C ALA A 575 -39.71 3.94 -20.71
N ASN A 576 -38.88 4.98 -20.69
CA ASN A 576 -38.74 5.95 -21.76
C ASN A 576 -37.94 5.35 -22.92
N LEU A 577 -38.61 4.93 -23.99
CA LEU A 577 -37.98 4.33 -25.16
C LEU A 577 -37.68 5.40 -26.21
N LEU A 578 -36.40 5.62 -26.51
CA LEU A 578 -35.94 6.60 -27.49
C LEU A 578 -35.84 6.01 -28.92
N GLY A 579 -36.17 4.72 -29.07
CA GLY A 579 -36.00 3.94 -30.30
C GLY A 579 -34.96 2.84 -30.13
N VAL A 580 -34.14 2.61 -31.15
CA VAL A 580 -33.05 1.63 -31.13
C VAL A 580 -31.73 2.29 -31.52
N THR A 581 -30.62 1.61 -31.23
CA THR A 581 -29.34 1.88 -31.89
C THR A 581 -29.08 0.81 -32.95
N VAL A 582 -28.70 1.24 -34.14
CA VAL A 582 -28.21 0.37 -35.23
C VAL A 582 -26.69 0.35 -35.16
N GLN A 583 -26.11 -0.86 -35.19
CA GLN A 583 -24.70 -1.09 -34.95
C GLN A 583 -24.09 -2.08 -35.94
N THR A 584 -22.83 -1.89 -36.33
CA THR A 584 -22.10 -2.92 -37.09
C THR A 584 -21.89 -4.14 -36.21
N GLN A 585 -22.05 -5.33 -36.79
CA GLN A 585 -21.80 -6.59 -36.09
C GLN A 585 -20.38 -7.12 -36.36
N GLU A 586 -19.66 -7.45 -35.30
CA GLU A 586 -18.34 -8.09 -35.39
C GLU A 586 -18.49 -9.62 -35.49
N GLU A 587 -18.12 -10.21 -36.62
CA GLU A 587 -18.28 -11.65 -36.88
C GLU A 587 -17.07 -12.50 -36.49
N LYS A 588 -15.90 -11.88 -36.28
CA LYS A 588 -14.61 -12.58 -36.13
C LYS A 588 -13.98 -12.44 -34.73
N ALA A 589 -14.80 -12.18 -33.72
CA ALA A 589 -14.35 -12.19 -32.33
C ALA A 589 -14.14 -13.64 -31.86
N PHE A 590 -12.99 -13.92 -31.24
CA PHE A 590 -12.69 -15.23 -30.66
C PHE A 590 -12.77 -15.24 -29.14
N CYS A 591 -12.93 -14.06 -28.51
CA CYS A 591 -13.03 -13.92 -27.07
C CYS A 591 -13.80 -12.65 -26.69
N GLU A 592 -14.65 -12.76 -25.66
CA GLU A 592 -15.33 -11.64 -25.02
C GLU A 592 -14.59 -11.28 -23.72
N LEU A 593 -14.32 -9.99 -23.52
CA LEU A 593 -13.65 -9.46 -22.34
C LEU A 593 -14.57 -8.48 -21.62
N ILE A 594 -14.39 -8.33 -20.32
CA ILE A 594 -15.00 -7.24 -19.54
C ILE A 594 -13.90 -6.28 -19.10
N VAL A 595 -14.15 -4.99 -19.30
CA VAL A 595 -13.31 -3.92 -18.77
C VAL A 595 -14.18 -2.87 -18.15
N GLY A 596 -13.83 -2.39 -16.96
CA GLY A 596 -14.67 -1.40 -16.31
C GLY A 596 -14.01 -0.72 -15.14
N SER A 597 -14.78 0.13 -14.48
CA SER A 597 -14.45 0.68 -13.20
C SER A 597 -15.67 0.78 -12.30
N LYS A 598 -15.48 0.55 -11.01
CA LYS A 598 -16.52 0.76 -10.00
C LYS A 598 -15.93 1.48 -8.81
N ARG A 599 -16.64 2.50 -8.32
CA ARG A 599 -16.25 3.26 -7.13
C ARG A 599 -16.52 2.43 -5.88
N ASP A 600 -15.44 2.02 -5.24
CA ASP A 600 -15.44 1.46 -3.90
C ASP A 600 -15.60 2.59 -2.86
N PRO A 601 -16.42 2.41 -1.80
CA PRO A 601 -16.62 3.44 -0.78
C PRO A 601 -15.35 3.83 -0.02
N ASP A 602 -14.39 2.90 0.12
CA ASP A 602 -13.21 3.04 0.97
C ASP A 602 -11.97 3.42 0.15
N PHE A 603 -11.80 2.82 -1.03
CA PHE A 603 -10.62 2.97 -1.89
C PHE A 603 -10.86 3.81 -3.16
N GLY A 604 -12.08 4.30 -3.38
CA GLY A 604 -12.42 5.08 -4.58
C GLY A 604 -12.52 4.19 -5.83
N PRO A 605 -12.25 4.71 -7.04
CA PRO A 605 -12.41 3.91 -8.26
C PRO A 605 -11.48 2.70 -8.29
N LEU A 606 -12.03 1.52 -8.60
CA LEU A 606 -11.30 0.29 -8.90
C LEU A 606 -11.42 0.01 -10.39
N ILE A 607 -10.33 -0.41 -11.05
CA ILE A 607 -10.34 -0.90 -12.43
C ILE A 607 -10.54 -2.41 -12.43
N LEU A 608 -11.43 -2.91 -13.28
CA LEU A 608 -11.74 -4.33 -13.47
C LEU A 608 -11.30 -4.78 -14.86
N PHE A 609 -10.72 -5.99 -14.92
CA PHE A 609 -10.45 -6.71 -16.17
C PHE A 609 -10.76 -8.20 -16.00
N GLY A 610 -11.35 -8.85 -17.01
CA GLY A 610 -11.65 -10.29 -16.95
C GLY A 610 -12.27 -10.86 -18.22
N ALA A 611 -12.70 -12.11 -18.12
CA ALA A 611 -13.53 -12.74 -19.14
C ALA A 611 -14.94 -12.10 -19.17
N GLY A 612 -15.36 -11.65 -20.34
CA GLY A 612 -16.64 -10.96 -20.56
C GLY A 612 -17.77 -11.90 -20.94
N GLY A 613 -18.90 -11.29 -21.29
CA GLY A 613 -20.12 -11.99 -21.73
C GLY A 613 -21.08 -12.35 -20.60
N VAL A 614 -22.04 -13.20 -20.91
CA VAL A 614 -23.13 -13.59 -19.98
C VAL A 614 -22.66 -14.51 -18.85
N PHE A 615 -21.49 -15.15 -18.99
CA PHE A 615 -20.96 -16.09 -18.01
C PHE A 615 -19.91 -15.48 -17.06
N THR A 616 -19.67 -14.15 -17.11
CA THR A 616 -18.66 -13.48 -16.28
C THR A 616 -18.79 -13.80 -14.80
N GLU A 617 -20.00 -13.78 -14.24
CA GLU A 617 -20.24 -14.07 -12.82
C GLU A 617 -19.95 -15.53 -12.44
N VAL A 618 -20.14 -16.46 -13.38
CA VAL A 618 -19.99 -17.91 -13.15
C VAL A 618 -18.53 -18.35 -13.29
N LEU A 619 -17.77 -17.75 -14.21
CA LEU A 619 -16.37 -18.11 -14.46
C LEU A 619 -15.41 -17.57 -13.38
N GLU A 620 -15.81 -16.53 -12.66
CA GLU A 620 -15.04 -15.82 -11.64
C GLU A 620 -13.62 -15.40 -12.10
N ASP A 621 -13.40 -15.29 -13.42
CA ASP A 621 -12.11 -14.94 -14.02
C ASP A 621 -11.96 -13.42 -14.18
N SER A 622 -11.74 -12.74 -13.06
CA SER A 622 -11.60 -11.29 -13.02
C SER A 622 -10.52 -10.85 -12.03
N ALA A 623 -9.86 -9.74 -12.35
CA ALA A 623 -8.87 -9.11 -11.51
C ALA A 623 -9.19 -7.61 -11.37
N VAL A 624 -8.78 -7.03 -10.24
CA VAL A 624 -8.94 -5.59 -9.96
C VAL A 624 -7.62 -4.92 -9.60
N ASP A 625 -7.53 -3.63 -9.90
CA ASP A 625 -6.42 -2.77 -9.49
C ASP A 625 -6.88 -1.31 -9.25
N LEU A 626 -6.00 -0.50 -8.66
CA LEU A 626 -6.24 0.91 -8.37
C LEU A 626 -5.66 1.81 -9.47
N PRO A 627 -6.41 2.82 -9.94
CA PRO A 627 -5.85 3.89 -10.75
C PRO A 627 -4.89 4.78 -9.93
N PRO A 628 -3.94 5.47 -10.57
CA PRO A 628 -3.63 5.41 -11.99
C PRO A 628 -2.87 4.13 -12.39
N LEU A 629 -3.20 3.58 -13.57
CA LEU A 629 -2.49 2.49 -14.22
C LEU A 629 -1.48 3.02 -15.24
N ASN A 630 -0.40 2.27 -15.44
CA ASN A 630 0.47 2.35 -16.60
C ASN A 630 0.48 1.02 -17.35
N LEU A 631 1.28 0.92 -18.42
CA LEU A 631 1.36 -0.29 -19.23
C LEU A 631 1.84 -1.51 -18.43
N LEU A 632 2.77 -1.37 -17.48
CA LEU A 632 3.22 -2.50 -16.66
C LEU A 632 2.10 -2.99 -15.74
N LEU A 633 1.43 -2.08 -15.02
CA LEU A 633 0.31 -2.40 -14.13
C LEU A 633 -0.85 -3.01 -14.92
N ALA A 634 -1.17 -2.46 -16.09
CA ALA A 634 -2.22 -2.98 -16.96
C ALA A 634 -1.89 -4.40 -17.48
N ARG A 635 -0.65 -4.67 -17.91
CA ARG A 635 -0.20 -6.03 -18.27
C ARG A 635 -0.32 -6.99 -17.10
N ARG A 636 0.14 -6.58 -15.92
CA ARG A 636 0.02 -7.40 -14.71
C ARG A 636 -1.42 -7.57 -14.24
N LEU A 637 -2.34 -6.69 -14.61
CA LEU A 637 -3.76 -6.86 -14.38
C LEU A 637 -4.32 -7.94 -15.32
N ILE A 638 -3.92 -7.91 -16.60
CA ILE A 638 -4.27 -8.92 -17.60
C ILE A 638 -3.73 -10.30 -17.18
N ASP A 639 -2.44 -10.41 -16.86
CA ASP A 639 -1.76 -11.67 -16.54
C ASP A 639 -2.35 -12.44 -15.34
N LYS A 640 -3.12 -11.77 -14.47
CA LYS A 640 -3.81 -12.40 -13.33
C LYS A 640 -5.02 -13.22 -13.73
N THR A 641 -5.52 -13.02 -14.94
CA THR A 641 -6.72 -13.71 -15.44
C THR A 641 -6.33 -14.96 -16.19
N ARG A 642 -7.20 -15.97 -16.19
CA ARG A 642 -7.05 -17.20 -16.97
C ARG A 642 -7.23 -16.91 -18.45
N VAL A 643 -8.09 -15.96 -18.82
CA VAL A 643 -8.32 -15.50 -20.20
C VAL A 643 -7.03 -14.96 -20.84
N SER A 644 -6.06 -14.48 -20.05
CA SER A 644 -4.74 -14.10 -20.55
C SER A 644 -4.01 -15.23 -21.29
N ARG A 645 -4.26 -16.50 -20.94
CA ARG A 645 -3.69 -17.66 -21.64
C ARG A 645 -4.23 -17.77 -23.07
N VAL A 646 -5.53 -17.48 -23.27
CA VAL A 646 -6.15 -17.43 -24.59
C VAL A 646 -5.62 -16.24 -25.39
N LEU A 647 -5.50 -15.08 -24.74
CA LEU A 647 -4.99 -13.85 -25.37
C LEU A 647 -3.51 -13.97 -25.79
N LYS A 648 -2.70 -14.81 -25.12
CA LYS A 648 -1.31 -15.12 -25.51
C LYS A 648 -1.20 -16.13 -26.65
N GLY A 649 -2.32 -16.64 -27.15
CA GLY A 649 -2.40 -17.68 -28.17
C GLY A 649 -2.67 -19.04 -27.54
N TYR A 650 -3.67 -19.75 -28.08
CA TYR A 650 -4.05 -21.07 -27.61
C TYR A 650 -4.48 -21.96 -28.77
N ARG A 651 -3.76 -23.07 -28.99
CA ARG A 651 -3.98 -23.99 -30.11
C ARG A 651 -3.97 -23.26 -31.46
N THR A 652 -5.12 -23.16 -32.12
CA THR A 652 -5.30 -22.52 -33.43
C THR A 652 -5.59 -21.01 -33.34
N LEU A 653 -5.80 -20.47 -32.14
CA LEU A 653 -6.05 -19.05 -31.94
C LEU A 653 -4.73 -18.27 -31.93
N PRO A 654 -4.57 -17.26 -32.80
CA PRO A 654 -3.38 -16.41 -32.79
C PRO A 654 -3.33 -15.54 -31.52
N PRO A 655 -2.13 -15.11 -31.09
CA PRO A 655 -1.99 -14.17 -29.99
C PRO A 655 -2.67 -12.82 -30.31
N SER A 656 -3.33 -12.25 -29.32
CA SER A 656 -3.91 -10.90 -29.37
C SER A 656 -2.85 -9.82 -29.15
N ASN A 657 -3.13 -8.59 -29.58
CA ASN A 657 -2.25 -7.45 -29.30
C ASN A 657 -2.38 -6.98 -27.83
N LEU A 658 -1.65 -7.64 -26.92
CA LEU A 658 -1.67 -7.32 -25.49
C LEU A 658 -1.23 -5.88 -25.18
N ASN A 659 -0.44 -5.25 -26.05
CA ASN A 659 -0.02 -3.86 -25.87
C ASN A 659 -1.22 -2.92 -26.06
N GLN A 660 -2.03 -3.15 -27.09
CA GLN A 660 -3.25 -2.39 -27.34
C GLN A 660 -4.26 -2.56 -26.20
N LEU A 661 -4.42 -3.79 -25.68
CA LEU A 661 -5.31 -4.03 -24.54
C LEU A 661 -4.83 -3.32 -23.26
N ALA A 662 -3.52 -3.36 -23.00
CA ALA A 662 -2.93 -2.63 -21.87
C ALA A 662 -3.15 -1.11 -22.03
N GLU A 663 -3.05 -0.57 -23.24
CA GLU A 663 -3.32 0.85 -23.51
C GLU A 663 -4.79 1.21 -23.27
N ILE A 664 -5.75 0.36 -23.65
CA ILE A 664 -7.17 0.54 -23.35
C ILE A 664 -7.40 0.63 -21.84
N LEU A 665 -6.79 -0.26 -21.05
CA LEU A 665 -6.88 -0.22 -19.59
C LEU A 665 -6.30 1.08 -19.00
N VAL A 666 -5.18 1.57 -19.55
CA VAL A 666 -4.60 2.86 -19.12
C VAL A 666 -5.52 4.02 -19.48
N ARG A 667 -6.14 4.02 -20.66
CA ARG A 667 -7.12 5.05 -21.08
C ARG A 667 -8.36 5.05 -20.18
N ILE A 668 -8.88 3.88 -19.81
CA ILE A 668 -9.97 3.75 -18.84
C ILE A 668 -9.54 4.26 -17.46
N SER A 669 -8.32 3.93 -17.03
CA SER A 669 -7.76 4.45 -15.79
C SER A 669 -7.62 5.98 -15.79
N GLN A 670 -7.23 6.57 -16.91
CA GLN A 670 -7.14 8.01 -17.10
C GLN A 670 -8.53 8.67 -17.07
N LEU A 671 -9.53 8.05 -17.70
CA LEU A 671 -10.92 8.53 -17.70
C LEU A 671 -11.48 8.68 -16.28
N VAL A 672 -11.35 7.65 -15.44
CA VAL A 672 -11.83 7.71 -14.05
C VAL A 672 -10.93 8.54 -13.13
N THR A 673 -9.69 8.83 -13.55
CA THR A 673 -8.79 9.77 -12.87
C THR A 673 -9.20 11.22 -13.14
N ASP A 674 -9.70 11.53 -14.33
CA ASP A 674 -10.08 12.90 -14.72
C ASP A 674 -11.48 13.30 -14.22
N PHE A 675 -12.37 12.32 -14.03
CA PHE A 675 -13.77 12.54 -13.70
C PHE A 675 -14.19 11.81 -12.40
N PRO A 676 -14.14 12.50 -11.25
CA PRO A 676 -14.62 11.95 -9.97
C PRO A 676 -16.12 11.65 -9.97
N GLU A 677 -16.87 12.20 -10.92
CA GLU A 677 -18.30 11.99 -11.08
C GLU A 677 -18.64 10.56 -11.52
N ILE A 678 -17.70 9.85 -12.16
CA ILE A 678 -17.93 8.47 -12.63
C ILE A 678 -17.95 7.51 -11.43
N VAL A 679 -19.11 6.88 -11.20
CA VAL A 679 -19.32 5.89 -10.13
C VAL A 679 -19.17 4.48 -10.67
N GLU A 680 -19.62 4.24 -11.89
CA GLU A 680 -19.54 2.95 -12.56
C GLU A 680 -19.30 3.15 -14.05
N LEU A 681 -18.39 2.36 -14.61
CA LEU A 681 -18.11 2.22 -16.03
C LEU A 681 -18.04 0.72 -16.31
N ASP A 682 -18.83 0.23 -17.25
CA ASP A 682 -18.84 -1.16 -17.65
C ASP A 682 -18.77 -1.26 -19.16
N VAL A 683 -17.74 -1.94 -19.68
CA VAL A 683 -17.57 -2.28 -21.09
C VAL A 683 -17.65 -3.80 -21.19
N ASN A 684 -18.86 -4.29 -21.44
CA ASN A 684 -19.14 -5.73 -21.50
C ASN A 684 -20.14 -6.07 -22.63
N PRO A 685 -19.69 -6.69 -23.74
CA PRO A 685 -18.33 -7.16 -23.98
C PRO A 685 -17.44 -6.11 -24.67
N LEU A 686 -16.15 -6.16 -24.34
CA LEU A 686 -15.04 -5.74 -25.19
C LEU A 686 -14.63 -6.95 -26.03
N LEU A 687 -14.92 -6.94 -27.33
CA LEU A 687 -14.61 -8.06 -28.21
C LEU A 687 -13.13 -8.06 -28.61
N ALA A 688 -12.51 -9.24 -28.55
CA ALA A 688 -11.16 -9.48 -29.08
C ALA A 688 -11.25 -10.27 -30.40
N GLY A 689 -10.79 -9.66 -31.49
CA GLY A 689 -10.79 -10.25 -32.83
C GLY A 689 -9.47 -10.03 -33.58
N GLN A 690 -9.38 -10.49 -34.83
CA GLN A 690 -8.17 -10.31 -35.65
C GLN A 690 -7.83 -8.84 -35.93
N GLY A 691 -8.83 -7.95 -35.93
CA GLY A 691 -8.66 -6.51 -36.15
C GLY A 691 -8.29 -5.70 -34.90
N GLY A 692 -8.17 -6.34 -33.73
CA GLY A 692 -7.92 -5.68 -32.45
C GLY A 692 -9.09 -5.83 -31.47
N PHE A 693 -9.29 -4.80 -30.65
CA PHE A 693 -10.34 -4.78 -29.61
C PHE A 693 -11.40 -3.74 -29.93
N VAL A 694 -12.67 -4.09 -29.76
CA VAL A 694 -13.80 -3.18 -30.03
C VAL A 694 -14.84 -3.30 -28.91
N ALA A 695 -15.18 -2.17 -28.29
CA ALA A 695 -16.25 -2.10 -27.30
C ALA A 695 -17.60 -2.06 -28.02
N VAL A 696 -18.39 -3.14 -27.87
CA VAL A 696 -19.71 -3.25 -28.50
C VAL A 696 -20.85 -2.89 -27.56
N ASP A 697 -20.60 -2.89 -26.26
CA ASP A 697 -21.50 -2.33 -25.25
C ASP A 697 -20.71 -1.50 -24.24
N ALA A 698 -21.35 -0.45 -23.72
CA ALA A 698 -20.77 0.44 -22.74
C ALA A 698 -21.88 1.07 -21.89
N ARG A 699 -21.66 1.08 -20.58
CA ARG A 699 -22.55 1.69 -19.60
C ARG A 699 -21.74 2.57 -18.65
N LEU A 700 -22.20 3.80 -18.45
CA LEU A 700 -21.64 4.74 -17.48
C LEU A 700 -22.71 5.25 -16.53
N ILE A 701 -22.39 5.25 -15.23
CA ILE A 701 -23.18 5.87 -14.16
C ILE A 701 -22.35 6.98 -13.53
N VAL A 702 -22.99 8.13 -13.32
CA VAL A 702 -22.39 9.34 -12.78
C VAL A 702 -23.22 9.92 -11.65
N GLU A 703 -22.53 10.49 -10.67
CA GLU A 703 -23.12 11.22 -9.55
C GLU A 703 -22.38 12.54 -9.32
N PRO A 704 -23.05 13.60 -8.83
CA PRO A 704 -22.38 14.81 -8.39
C PRO A 704 -21.34 14.50 -7.30
N THR A 705 -20.23 15.23 -7.31
CA THR A 705 -19.17 15.10 -6.31
C THR A 705 -18.59 16.45 -5.97
N GLU A 706 -18.29 16.66 -4.68
CA GLU A 706 -17.59 17.85 -4.19
C GLU A 706 -16.07 17.65 -4.16
N VAL A 707 -15.60 16.40 -4.32
CA VAL A 707 -14.18 16.07 -4.28
C VAL A 707 -13.59 16.29 -5.68
N PRO A 708 -12.69 17.27 -5.89
CA PRO A 708 -12.14 17.56 -7.20
C PRO A 708 -11.14 16.47 -7.62
N ALA A 709 -11.05 16.19 -8.93
CA ALA A 709 -9.96 15.37 -9.46
C ALA A 709 -8.59 16.03 -9.21
N PRO A 710 -7.53 15.24 -8.93
CA PRO A 710 -7.53 13.79 -8.70
C PRO A 710 -7.67 13.41 -7.20
N ARG A 711 -8.20 14.29 -6.35
CA ARG A 711 -8.25 14.07 -4.89
C ARG A 711 -9.21 12.95 -4.47
N HIS A 712 -10.09 12.48 -5.33
CA HIS A 712 -10.95 11.32 -5.09
C HIS A 712 -10.20 9.99 -5.18
N LEU A 713 -8.96 9.98 -5.68
CA LEU A 713 -8.13 8.79 -5.75
C LEU A 713 -7.46 8.48 -4.40
N ILE A 714 -7.31 7.18 -4.12
CA ILE A 714 -6.58 6.71 -2.94
C ILE A 714 -5.06 6.76 -3.12
N ILE A 715 -4.58 6.74 -4.36
CA ILE A 715 -3.17 6.93 -4.72
C ILE A 715 -3.07 8.22 -5.52
N ALA A 716 -2.27 9.17 -5.02
CA ALA A 716 -2.00 10.41 -5.74
C ALA A 716 -1.27 10.11 -7.07
N PRO A 717 -1.76 10.63 -8.21
CA PRO A 717 -1.05 10.52 -9.47
C PRO A 717 0.18 11.44 -9.48
N TYR A 718 1.10 11.17 -10.40
CA TYR A 718 2.22 12.07 -10.66
C TYR A 718 1.70 13.48 -11.06
N PRO A 719 2.17 14.56 -10.41
CA PRO A 719 1.56 15.88 -10.57
C PRO A 719 2.12 16.65 -11.78
N ASN A 720 1.78 16.19 -12.98
CA ASN A 720 2.21 16.76 -14.27
C ASN A 720 1.94 18.27 -14.40
N GLN A 721 0.91 18.80 -13.73
CA GLN A 721 0.57 20.22 -13.77
C GLN A 721 1.67 21.14 -13.19
N TYR A 722 2.66 20.56 -12.49
CA TYR A 722 3.80 21.29 -11.97
C TYR A 722 5.03 21.29 -12.89
N GLU A 723 4.94 20.62 -14.05
CA GLU A 723 5.96 20.71 -15.09
C GLU A 723 5.91 22.07 -15.78
N SER A 724 7.09 22.66 -16.02
CA SER A 724 7.19 23.94 -16.71
C SER A 724 8.59 24.15 -17.30
N ASP A 725 8.65 24.66 -18.52
CA ASP A 725 9.90 25.13 -19.13
C ASP A 725 10.34 26.47 -18.54
N TRP A 726 11.65 26.61 -18.36
CA TRP A 726 12.30 27.82 -17.89
C TRP A 726 13.66 28.00 -18.57
N MET A 727 14.23 29.21 -18.49
CA MET A 727 15.55 29.52 -19.03
C MET A 727 16.42 30.16 -17.95
N LEU A 728 17.67 29.70 -17.84
CA LEU A 728 18.69 30.37 -17.03
C LEU A 728 19.05 31.73 -17.63
N ARG A 729 19.69 32.57 -16.81
CA ARG A 729 20.18 33.89 -17.24
C ARG A 729 21.18 33.83 -18.41
N ASP A 730 21.87 32.71 -18.57
CA ASP A 730 22.83 32.47 -19.65
C ASP A 730 22.18 31.85 -20.91
N GLY A 731 20.85 31.71 -20.93
CA GLY A 731 20.10 31.14 -22.05
C GLY A 731 19.97 29.62 -22.04
N THR A 732 20.52 28.92 -21.05
CA THR A 732 20.38 27.46 -20.95
C THR A 732 18.93 27.07 -20.66
N PRO A 733 18.31 26.17 -21.46
CA PRO A 733 16.96 25.67 -21.20
C PRO A 733 16.94 24.73 -19.99
N VAL A 734 15.92 24.88 -19.15
CA VAL A 734 15.71 24.09 -17.92
C VAL A 734 14.26 23.64 -17.87
N LEU A 735 14.04 22.33 -17.79
CA LEU A 735 12.76 21.76 -17.45
C LEU A 735 12.64 21.66 -15.92
N LEU A 736 11.64 22.34 -15.35
CA LEU A 736 11.23 22.11 -13.97
C LEU A 736 10.18 21.01 -13.97
N ARG A 737 10.39 19.91 -13.25
CA ARG A 737 9.39 18.86 -13.10
C ARG A 737 9.48 18.14 -11.76
N PRO A 738 8.38 17.58 -11.23
CA PRO A 738 8.45 16.68 -10.09
C PRO A 738 9.39 15.48 -10.36
N MET A 739 10.03 15.03 -9.29
CA MET A 739 10.94 13.88 -9.26
C MET A 739 10.14 12.60 -9.37
N LYS A 740 10.68 11.62 -10.09
CA LYS A 740 10.14 10.29 -10.28
C LYS A 740 11.12 9.25 -9.71
N PRO A 741 10.63 8.10 -9.21
CA PRO A 741 11.46 6.94 -8.89
C PRO A 741 12.60 6.62 -9.88
N GLU A 742 12.38 6.74 -11.19
CA GLU A 742 13.36 6.40 -12.23
C GLU A 742 14.52 7.41 -12.32
N ASP A 743 14.40 8.57 -11.64
CA ASP A 743 15.43 9.61 -11.61
C ASP A 743 16.61 9.24 -10.69
N GLU A 744 16.65 8.03 -10.12
CA GLU A 744 17.73 7.60 -9.22
C GLU A 744 19.14 7.79 -9.83
N PRO A 745 19.41 7.40 -11.09
CA PRO A 745 20.70 7.64 -11.71
C PRO A 745 21.04 9.14 -11.83
N LEU A 746 20.05 9.98 -12.14
CA LEU A 746 20.24 11.44 -12.24
C LEU A 746 20.54 12.06 -10.87
N VAL A 747 19.86 11.61 -9.81
CA VAL A 747 20.10 12.07 -8.43
C VAL A 747 21.47 11.61 -7.94
N SER A 748 21.87 10.38 -8.26
CA SER A 748 23.19 9.86 -7.91
C SER A 748 24.32 10.67 -8.55
N ASP A 749 24.21 10.93 -9.87
CA ASP A 749 25.16 11.77 -10.60
C ASP A 749 25.18 13.22 -10.07
N PHE A 750 24.02 13.80 -9.80
CA PHE A 750 23.87 15.14 -9.21
C PHE A 750 24.58 15.26 -7.86
N LEU A 751 24.33 14.32 -6.94
CA LEU A 751 24.92 14.33 -5.61
C LEU A 751 26.43 14.06 -5.66
N GLY A 752 26.89 13.22 -6.60
CA GLY A 752 28.31 13.00 -6.84
C GLY A 752 29.06 14.21 -7.38
N LYS A 753 28.35 15.17 -8.00
CA LYS A 753 28.90 16.44 -8.51
C LYS A 753 28.86 17.59 -7.51
N CYS A 754 28.22 17.40 -6.35
CA CYS A 754 28.17 18.41 -5.30
C CYS A 754 29.47 18.39 -4.47
N SER A 755 29.98 19.57 -4.10
CA SER A 755 31.11 19.66 -3.17
C SER A 755 30.75 19.19 -1.76
N GLU A 756 31.77 18.82 -0.96
CA GLU A 756 31.58 18.46 0.45
C GLU A 756 30.88 19.58 1.24
N GLU A 757 31.17 20.85 0.92
CA GLU A 757 30.54 22.02 1.50
C GLU A 757 29.04 22.10 1.14
N THR A 758 28.69 21.93 -0.13
CA THR A 758 27.29 21.91 -0.59
C THR A 758 26.50 20.79 0.09
N ILE A 759 27.08 19.59 0.23
CA ILE A 759 26.46 18.46 0.94
C ILE A 759 26.31 18.75 2.44
N PHE A 760 27.35 19.29 3.08
CA PHE A 760 27.32 19.64 4.49
C PHE A 760 26.24 20.68 4.80
N PHE A 761 26.14 21.73 3.97
CA PHE A 761 25.10 22.75 4.12
C PHE A 761 23.69 22.22 3.96
N ARG A 762 23.49 21.19 3.15
CA ARG A 762 22.16 20.60 2.90
C ARG A 762 21.74 19.57 3.96
N TYR A 763 22.68 18.73 4.40
CA TYR A 763 22.39 17.55 5.23
C TYR A 763 22.93 17.63 6.66
N PHE A 764 23.65 18.69 6.99
CA PHE A 764 24.31 18.96 8.28
C PHE A 764 25.31 17.86 8.69
N LYS A 765 25.73 17.04 7.72
CA LYS A 765 26.72 15.98 7.87
C LYS A 765 27.43 15.75 6.55
N LEU A 766 28.68 15.32 6.64
CA LEU A 766 29.43 14.87 5.47
C LEU A 766 28.96 13.45 5.10
N ILE A 767 28.54 13.28 3.84
CA ILE A 767 28.12 12.00 3.29
C ILE A 767 29.10 11.66 2.17
N LYS A 768 29.92 10.63 2.39
CA LYS A 768 30.95 10.21 1.42
C LYS A 768 30.41 9.25 0.37
N ASN A 769 29.48 8.38 0.77
CA ASN A 769 28.89 7.36 -0.10
C ASN A 769 27.36 7.43 -0.01
N TRP A 770 26.71 7.47 -1.16
CA TRP A 770 25.26 7.40 -1.27
C TRP A 770 24.86 5.94 -1.48
N THR A 771 24.13 5.37 -0.53
CA THR A 771 23.59 4.01 -0.68
C THR A 771 22.35 4.03 -1.57
N HIS A 772 22.07 2.91 -2.23
CA HIS A 772 20.84 2.72 -3.02
C HIS A 772 19.57 3.05 -2.19
N GLU A 773 19.52 2.64 -0.92
CA GLU A 773 18.41 2.93 -0.02
C GLU A 773 18.21 4.44 0.24
N MET A 774 19.30 5.21 0.34
CA MET A 774 19.22 6.68 0.47
C MET A 774 18.67 7.32 -0.80
N LEU A 775 19.12 6.86 -1.97
CA LEU A 775 18.67 7.39 -3.25
C LEU A 775 17.18 7.09 -3.48
N ILE A 776 16.72 5.88 -3.16
CA ILE A 776 15.29 5.49 -3.19
C ILE A 776 14.45 6.45 -2.34
N ARG A 777 14.91 6.80 -1.14
CA ARG A 777 14.20 7.75 -0.25
C ARG A 777 14.09 9.14 -0.87
N PHE A 778 15.04 9.53 -1.72
CA PHE A 778 14.96 10.81 -2.43
C PHE A 778 14.03 10.73 -3.63
N THR A 779 14.11 9.69 -4.46
CA THR A 779 13.39 9.68 -5.75
C THR A 779 11.96 9.19 -5.67
N GLN A 780 11.65 8.33 -4.69
CA GLN A 780 10.32 7.79 -4.55
C GLN A 780 9.45 8.68 -3.67
N ASN A 781 8.90 9.72 -4.27
CA ASN A 781 7.98 10.62 -3.59
C ASN A 781 6.60 9.99 -3.37
N ASP A 782 5.97 10.30 -2.24
CA ASP A 782 4.52 10.17 -2.08
C ASP A 782 3.89 11.55 -2.31
N TYR A 783 3.33 11.80 -3.49
CA TYR A 783 2.89 13.14 -3.89
C TYR A 783 1.75 13.74 -3.03
N ASP A 784 1.13 12.95 -2.14
CA ASP A 784 0.21 13.48 -1.14
C ASP A 784 0.92 14.22 0.01
N ARG A 785 2.18 13.89 0.28
CA ARG A 785 2.97 14.42 1.39
C ARG A 785 4.30 15.01 0.98
N GLU A 786 4.89 14.56 -0.11
CA GLU A 786 6.24 14.91 -0.51
C GLU A 786 6.31 15.33 -1.97
N LEU A 787 6.98 16.44 -2.22
CA LEU A 787 7.27 16.92 -3.55
C LEU A 787 8.74 17.27 -3.68
N GLY A 788 9.47 16.59 -4.55
CA GLY A 788 10.78 16.97 -5.01
C GLY A 788 10.64 17.59 -6.39
N LEU A 789 10.81 18.90 -6.52
CA LEU A 789 10.80 19.60 -7.79
C LEU A 789 12.24 19.72 -8.31
N MET A 790 12.54 18.98 -9.37
CA MET A 790 13.86 18.95 -10.01
C MET A 790 13.97 20.02 -11.08
N ALA A 791 15.18 20.53 -11.26
CA ALA A 791 15.59 21.30 -12.41
C ALA A 791 16.53 20.47 -13.27
N ILE A 792 16.10 20.18 -14.50
CA ILE A 792 16.83 19.37 -15.45
C ILE A 792 17.24 20.26 -16.61
N GLY A 793 18.54 20.35 -16.85
CA GLY A 793 19.09 20.99 -18.02
C GLY A 793 19.05 20.08 -19.23
N GLN A 794 18.76 20.67 -20.38
CA GLN A 794 19.04 20.07 -21.70
C GLN A 794 20.19 20.83 -22.37
N PRO A 795 21.44 20.74 -21.88
CA PRO A 795 22.58 21.19 -22.67
C PRO A 795 22.68 20.32 -23.95
N PRO A 796 23.42 20.73 -25.00
CA PRO A 796 23.73 19.84 -26.13
C PRO A 796 24.50 18.59 -25.61
N GLY A 797 23.77 17.54 -25.24
CA GLY A 797 24.25 16.41 -24.45
C GLY A 797 23.13 15.69 -23.66
N PRO A 798 23.48 14.74 -22.77
CA PRO A 798 22.50 14.03 -21.93
C PRO A 798 21.83 14.97 -20.92
N GLU A 799 20.64 14.59 -20.44
CA GLU A 799 19.95 15.32 -19.36
C GLU A 799 20.83 15.42 -18.12
N VAL A 800 20.94 16.62 -17.55
CA VAL A 800 21.70 16.85 -16.32
C VAL A 800 20.79 17.47 -15.27
N MET A 801 20.70 16.83 -14.11
CA MET A 801 20.05 17.43 -12.95
C MET A 801 20.93 18.56 -12.40
N MET A 802 20.38 19.77 -12.37
CA MET A 802 21.09 20.99 -11.94
C MET A 802 20.80 21.35 -10.48
N GLY A 803 19.62 20.99 -9.98
CA GLY A 803 19.19 21.29 -8.62
C GLY A 803 17.84 20.67 -8.30
N VAL A 804 17.47 20.69 -7.03
CA VAL A 804 16.16 20.23 -6.54
C VAL A 804 15.72 21.04 -5.35
N SER A 805 14.43 21.34 -5.30
CA SER A 805 13.76 21.76 -4.08
C SER A 805 12.82 20.66 -3.61
N ARG A 806 12.76 20.42 -2.30
CA ARG A 806 11.92 19.39 -1.69
C ARG A 806 11.00 20.03 -0.68
N MET A 807 9.78 19.50 -0.58
CA MET A 807 8.81 19.81 0.44
C MET A 807 8.27 18.51 1.02
N VAL A 808 8.20 18.42 2.35
CA VAL A 808 7.58 17.33 3.11
C VAL A 808 6.49 17.93 3.98
N MET A 809 5.24 17.57 3.71
CA MET A 809 4.04 18.11 4.32
C MET A 809 3.61 17.23 5.49
N ALA A 810 3.17 17.88 6.58
CA ALA A 810 2.41 17.19 7.61
C ALA A 810 1.10 16.65 7.03
N ALA A 811 0.60 15.54 7.57
CA ALA A 811 -0.62 14.89 7.07
C ALA A 811 -1.85 15.82 7.05
N ASP A 812 -1.91 16.79 7.98
CA ASP A 812 -2.97 17.80 8.09
C ASP A 812 -2.69 19.11 7.32
N ARG A 813 -1.55 19.19 6.62
CA ARG A 813 -1.06 20.37 5.89
C ARG A 813 -0.88 21.62 6.75
N SER A 814 -0.83 21.47 8.07
CA SER A 814 -0.56 22.57 9.01
C SER A 814 0.81 23.18 8.77
N MET A 815 1.79 22.35 8.40
CA MET A 815 3.13 22.79 8.05
C MET A 815 3.71 21.92 6.93
N ALA A 816 4.71 22.45 6.25
CA ALA A 816 5.61 21.68 5.41
C ALA A 816 7.06 22.10 5.66
N GLU A 817 7.95 21.11 5.78
CA GLU A 817 9.39 21.33 5.81
C GLU A 817 9.91 21.41 4.38
N PHE A 818 10.69 22.43 4.06
CA PHE A 818 11.31 22.58 2.74
C PHE A 818 12.82 22.50 2.81
N ALA A 819 13.40 22.20 1.65
CA ALA A 819 14.81 22.35 1.44
C ALA A 819 15.14 22.56 -0.04
N VAL A 820 16.34 23.07 -0.31
CA VAL A 820 16.82 23.28 -1.68
C VAL A 820 18.32 22.98 -1.74
N ILE A 821 18.74 22.39 -2.84
CA ILE A 821 20.15 22.15 -3.16
C ILE A 821 20.35 22.37 -4.66
N VAL A 822 21.45 23.03 -5.02
CA VAL A 822 21.85 23.33 -6.39
C VAL A 822 23.30 22.91 -6.53
N ALA A 823 23.61 22.12 -7.56
CA ALA A 823 24.97 21.65 -7.81
C ALA A 823 25.88 22.84 -8.11
N ASP A 824 27.13 22.76 -7.67
CA ASP A 824 28.11 23.85 -7.66
C ASP A 824 28.23 24.59 -9.01
N PRO A 825 28.28 23.93 -10.19
CA PRO A 825 28.38 24.62 -11.49
C PRO A 825 27.19 25.52 -11.85
N TRP A 826 26.05 25.35 -11.18
CA TRP A 826 24.79 26.03 -11.47
C TRP A 826 24.40 27.06 -10.39
N GLN A 827 25.20 27.18 -9.34
CA GLN A 827 25.02 28.20 -8.31
C GLN A 827 25.24 29.61 -8.87
N GLY A 828 24.61 30.63 -8.27
CA GLY A 828 24.68 32.02 -8.74
C GLY A 828 23.89 32.34 -10.03
N LYS A 829 23.35 31.34 -10.73
CA LYS A 829 22.56 31.54 -11.97
C LYS A 829 21.07 31.81 -11.77
N GLY A 830 20.62 31.94 -10.52
CA GLY A 830 19.21 32.20 -10.17
C GLY A 830 18.34 30.95 -10.02
N LEU A 831 18.90 29.74 -10.12
CA LEU A 831 18.16 28.49 -10.05
C LEU A 831 17.55 28.20 -8.66
N GLY A 832 18.33 28.39 -7.59
CA GLY A 832 17.86 28.19 -6.21
C GLY A 832 16.60 29.01 -5.87
N PRO A 833 16.60 30.33 -6.11
CA PRO A 833 15.42 31.18 -5.92
C PRO A 833 14.22 30.70 -6.75
N LYS A 834 14.43 30.38 -8.03
CA LYS A 834 13.35 29.93 -8.93
C LYS A 834 12.69 28.63 -8.45
N LEU A 835 13.51 27.66 -8.02
CA LEU A 835 13.03 26.41 -7.46
C LEU A 835 12.16 26.65 -6.22
N LEU A 836 12.62 27.51 -5.31
CA LEU A 836 11.88 27.81 -4.08
C LEU A 836 10.62 28.65 -4.32
N GLU A 837 10.65 29.62 -5.24
CA GLU A 837 9.45 30.34 -5.70
C GLU A 837 8.38 29.38 -6.21
N ARG A 838 8.77 28.45 -7.10
CA ARG A 838 7.82 27.46 -7.64
C ARG A 838 7.29 26.52 -6.56
N LEU A 839 8.13 26.13 -5.60
CA LEU A 839 7.72 25.30 -4.46
C LEU A 839 6.70 26.03 -3.57
N ILE A 840 6.88 27.33 -3.34
CA ILE A 840 5.94 28.18 -2.57
C ILE A 840 4.57 28.24 -3.25
N ASP A 841 4.53 28.43 -4.57
CA ASP A 841 3.28 28.44 -5.33
C ASP A 841 2.53 27.11 -5.20
N ILE A 842 3.27 26.00 -5.33
CA ILE A 842 2.69 24.66 -5.20
C ILE A 842 2.21 24.42 -3.76
N ALA A 843 2.96 24.86 -2.75
CA ALA A 843 2.56 24.76 -1.34
C ALA A 843 1.24 25.51 -1.07
N ARG A 844 1.04 26.70 -1.68
CA ARG A 844 -0.22 27.46 -1.60
C ARG A 844 -1.38 26.73 -2.26
N GLU A 845 -1.18 26.20 -3.47
CA GLU A 845 -2.20 25.43 -4.20
C GLU A 845 -2.60 24.15 -3.44
N GLN A 846 -1.64 23.52 -2.77
CA GLN A 846 -1.85 22.37 -1.89
C GLN A 846 -2.44 22.78 -0.53
N GLY A 847 -2.62 24.07 -0.23
CA GLY A 847 -3.23 24.52 1.02
C GLY A 847 -2.36 24.33 2.26
N VAL A 848 -1.03 24.32 2.10
CA VAL A 848 -0.08 24.35 3.23
C VAL A 848 -0.21 25.69 3.95
N ARG A 849 -0.26 25.67 5.29
CA ARG A 849 -0.41 26.92 6.09
C ARG A 849 0.92 27.58 6.43
N LEU A 850 1.93 26.78 6.81
CA LEU A 850 3.27 27.24 7.19
C LEU A 850 4.33 26.47 6.41
N LEU A 851 5.27 27.18 5.78
CA LEU A 851 6.45 26.59 5.15
C LEU A 851 7.67 26.90 6.02
N GLN A 852 8.43 25.88 6.42
CA GLN A 852 9.56 26.06 7.33
C GLN A 852 10.80 25.25 6.93
N GLY A 853 11.98 25.66 7.39
CA GLY A 853 13.21 24.91 7.22
C GLY A 853 14.28 25.34 8.23
N ASP A 854 15.31 24.53 8.39
CA ASP A 854 16.47 24.88 9.20
C ASP A 854 17.66 25.16 8.26
N VAL A 855 18.42 26.23 8.53
CA VAL A 855 19.56 26.68 7.74
C VAL A 855 20.75 26.91 8.66
N LEU A 856 21.92 26.35 8.36
CA LEU A 856 23.14 26.59 9.15
C LEU A 856 23.50 28.08 9.15
N ALA A 857 23.93 28.59 10.31
CA ALA A 857 24.32 30.00 10.46
C ALA A 857 25.47 30.44 9.52
N GLN A 858 26.26 29.48 9.04
CA GLN A 858 27.38 29.69 8.12
C GLN A 858 26.94 29.82 6.65
N ASN A 859 25.74 29.35 6.29
CA ASN A 859 25.23 29.38 4.92
C ASN A 859 24.58 30.73 4.59
N GLN A 860 25.40 31.79 4.55
CA GLN A 860 24.97 33.16 4.26
C GLN A 860 24.20 33.28 2.93
N PRO A 861 24.62 32.63 1.81
CA PRO A 861 23.87 32.70 0.56
C PRO A 861 22.42 32.20 0.67
N MET A 862 22.18 31.13 1.43
CA MET A 862 20.83 30.60 1.67
C MET A 862 20.00 31.57 2.54
N LEU A 863 20.59 32.11 3.61
CA LEU A 863 19.92 33.07 4.51
C LEU A 863 19.49 34.34 3.77
N GLU A 864 20.34 34.87 2.89
CA GLU A 864 20.00 36.01 2.04
C GLU A 864 18.87 35.68 1.05
N MET A 865 18.93 34.49 0.43
CA MET A 865 17.93 34.03 -0.53
C MET A 865 16.54 33.90 0.12
N VAL A 866 16.42 33.21 1.25
CA VAL A 866 15.12 33.03 1.93
C VAL A 866 14.58 34.36 2.47
N LYS A 867 15.46 35.25 2.97
CA LYS A 867 15.05 36.60 3.38
C LYS A 867 14.46 37.40 2.22
N ARG A 868 15.08 37.34 1.04
CA ARG A 868 14.59 38.00 -0.18
C ARG A 868 13.24 37.44 -0.65
N LEU A 869 13.00 36.15 -0.43
CA LEU A 869 11.74 35.50 -0.78
C LEU A 869 10.63 35.73 0.26
N GLY A 870 10.92 36.41 1.37
CA GLY A 870 9.94 36.80 2.38
C GLY A 870 9.83 35.87 3.59
N PHE A 871 10.82 35.00 3.83
CA PHE A 871 10.87 34.21 5.06
C PHE A 871 11.31 35.06 6.26
N SER A 872 10.71 34.81 7.42
CA SER A 872 11.21 35.28 8.71
C SER A 872 12.30 34.35 9.25
N LEU A 873 13.33 34.92 9.88
CA LEU A 873 14.44 34.17 10.47
C LEU A 873 14.39 34.23 11.99
N ARG A 874 14.45 33.07 12.64
CA ARG A 874 14.58 32.94 14.10
C ARG A 874 15.85 32.15 14.41
N LYS A 875 16.73 32.71 15.23
CA LYS A 875 17.95 32.01 15.66
C LYS A 875 17.59 30.90 16.64
N ASP A 876 18.14 29.72 16.43
CA ASP A 876 17.92 28.58 17.34
C ASP A 876 18.71 28.76 18.65
N THR A 877 18.15 28.26 19.76
CA THR A 877 18.68 28.46 21.12
C THR A 877 20.00 27.73 21.38
N GLU A 878 20.31 26.69 20.60
CA GLU A 878 21.58 25.93 20.68
C GLU A 878 22.70 26.48 19.77
N GLY A 879 22.45 27.56 19.02
CA GLY A 879 23.49 28.42 18.44
C GLY A 879 24.11 28.01 17.08
N GLY A 880 23.65 26.94 16.44
CA GLY A 880 24.21 26.45 15.15
C GLY A 880 23.39 26.76 13.88
N THR A 881 22.10 27.04 14.02
CA THR A 881 21.13 27.13 12.91
C THR A 881 20.18 28.33 13.06
N TYR A 882 19.58 28.72 11.94
CA TYR A 882 18.40 29.59 11.88
C TYR A 882 17.21 28.76 11.41
N ARG A 883 16.10 28.85 12.15
CA ARG A 883 14.81 28.42 11.67
C ARG A 883 14.23 29.51 10.77
N VAL A 884 13.83 29.13 9.57
CA VAL A 884 13.26 30.03 8.56
C VAL A 884 11.81 29.64 8.29
N GLU A 885 10.90 30.60 8.34
CA GLU A 885 9.45 30.35 8.33
C GLU A 885 8.73 31.33 7.37
N MET A 886 7.70 30.84 6.69
CA MET A 886 6.80 31.64 5.84
C MET A 886 5.36 31.16 6.03
N ALA A 887 4.50 32.06 6.51
CA ALA A 887 3.06 31.82 6.51
C ALA A 887 2.49 31.97 5.10
N LEU A 888 1.72 30.97 4.63
CA LEU A 888 1.17 30.92 3.27
C LEU A 888 -0.34 31.22 3.24
N GLN A 889 -1.05 31.01 4.34
CA GLN A 889 -2.47 31.34 4.50
C GLN A 889 -2.76 31.82 5.92
N GLY A 890 -3.24 33.06 6.09
CA GLY A 890 -3.99 33.57 7.27
C GLY A 890 -3.38 33.41 8.67
N ALA A 891 -2.17 32.86 8.81
CA ALA A 891 -1.47 32.72 10.06
C ALA A 891 -0.54 33.94 10.21
N ASP A 892 -0.89 34.83 11.13
CA ASP A 892 -0.01 35.90 11.55
C ASP A 892 1.24 35.28 12.22
N PRO A 893 2.45 35.40 11.63
CA PRO A 893 3.67 34.78 12.16
C PRO A 893 4.06 35.33 13.56
N GLY A 894 3.41 36.40 14.03
CA GLY A 894 3.68 37.05 15.31
C GLY A 894 3.06 36.42 16.57
N ARG A 895 2.21 35.38 16.48
CA ARG A 895 1.47 34.87 17.66
C ARG A 895 1.93 33.52 18.23
N ALA A 896 2.88 32.82 17.60
CA ALA A 896 3.38 31.54 18.10
C ALA A 896 4.59 31.64 19.06
N SER A 897 5.08 32.85 19.35
CA SER A 897 6.29 33.06 20.20
C SER A 897 6.16 34.15 21.27
N ALA A 898 4.98 34.73 21.50
CA ALA A 898 4.76 35.80 22.47
C ALA A 898 3.96 35.34 23.71
N GLY A 899 4.27 34.14 24.21
CA GLY A 899 3.75 33.60 25.46
C GLY A 899 4.79 33.56 26.57
N GLU A 900 5.79 34.44 26.55
CA GLU A 900 6.77 34.58 27.63
C GLU A 900 7.44 35.96 27.49
N ALA A 901 7.51 36.69 28.61
CA ALA A 901 8.11 38.01 28.83
C ALA A 901 7.28 39.27 28.47
N ALA A 902 6.44 39.70 29.43
CA ALA A 902 6.44 41.08 29.94
C ALA A 902 5.75 41.13 31.33
N SER A 903 6.53 41.58 32.32
CA SER A 903 6.27 41.99 33.72
C SER A 903 5.05 42.93 33.86
N ASP A 904 4.19 42.85 34.87
CA ASP A 904 4.37 43.03 36.34
C ASP A 904 3.24 42.35 37.13
#